data_AF-A0A4U0WH36-F1
#
_entry.id   AF-A0A4U0WH36-F1
#
_cell.length_a   1.000
_cell.length_b   1.000
_cell.length_c   1.000
_cell.angle_alpha   90.00
_cell.angle_beta   90.00
_cell.angle_gamma   90.00
#
_symmetry.space_group_name_H-M   'P 1'
#
loop_
_entity.id
_entity.type
_entity.pdbx_description
1 polymer ?
#
loop_
_entity_poly.entity_id
_entity_poly.type
_entity_poly.pdbx_seq_one_letter_code
_entity_poly.pdbx_strand_id
1 'polypeptide(L)'
;MTGRGKGGKGLGKGGAKRHRKILRDNIQGITKPAIRRLARRGGVKRISAMIYEETRGVLKTFLEGVIRDAVTYTEHAKRKTVTSLDVVYALKRQGRTLYGFGEVASSFLKNIETVQNSAIGNAILPFHPTPEKTGAHRLAYRNTANSGSVNRQDGSMANIPKDLLQQIQHLEEIFSVSTEKMKEITDHFVKELTKGLTVEGGSIPMNPTWCMGFPTGYETGTFLALDMGGTNLRVCEITLPEEKGEFDIIQSKYRMPEELKTGTADELWGYIADCLQQFIEYHHEGEDLDELPLGFTFSYPATQDYINHGVLQRWTKGFDIDGVEGKDVVPPFEAALAERGVPIKLTALINDTTGTLIASAYTDTAMKVGCIFGTGCNAAYMETCGEVPKLAHMKLDPETPIAINCEWGAFDNEHVVLPRTQYDVIIDKESPRPGQQAFEKMIAGLYLGEVFRLVLVDLHEKSHIFEGQDIAKLKRAYSLDASFLSSIEEDPYENLSETQDLLANKLSIQATRPELELCRRLAELIGTRAARLSSCGVAAIAKKKGWESFHVGADGSVFNKYPHFKTRGAAALREIFDWPKGKRDPIDIRAAEDGSGVGAALIAALTLKRIQEGNVAGIQHPETMLKGTKAADKKSDQV
;
A
#
# COMPACT_ATOMS: atom_id res chain seq x y z
N MET A 1 23.32 15.80 73.04
CA MET A 1 21.99 16.08 73.64
C MET A 1 21.09 16.68 72.58
N THR A 2 19.98 16.02 72.31
CA THR A 2 18.91 16.39 71.38
C THR A 2 18.11 17.59 71.88
N GLY A 3 17.90 18.62 71.04
CA GLY A 3 17.14 19.83 71.40
C GLY A 3 16.30 20.39 70.24
N ARG A 4 15.00 20.50 70.48
CA ARG A 4 13.90 20.99 69.62
C ARG A 4 14.07 22.43 69.15
N GLY A 5 13.58 22.73 67.94
CA GLY A 5 13.18 24.07 67.51
C GLY A 5 11.88 24.04 66.70
N LYS A 6 10.75 24.35 67.34
CA LYS A 6 9.43 24.60 66.72
C LYS A 6 9.27 26.10 66.45
N GLY A 7 8.87 26.44 65.23
CA GLY A 7 7.79 27.39 64.95
C GLY A 7 8.07 28.90 65.03
N GLY A 8 8.09 29.54 63.85
CA GLY A 8 7.07 30.57 63.56
C GLY A 8 7.53 31.96 63.11
N LYS A 9 7.01 32.32 61.92
CA LYS A 9 6.37 33.60 61.53
C LYS A 9 7.10 34.43 60.46
N GLY A 10 6.71 34.18 59.21
CA GLY A 10 6.60 35.23 58.18
C GLY A 10 5.11 35.54 57.96
N LEU A 11 4.66 36.67 58.48
CA LEU A 11 3.29 37.18 58.34
C LEU A 11 3.07 37.71 56.93
N GLY A 12 2.04 37.20 56.26
CA GLY A 12 1.53 37.77 55.02
C GLY A 12 0.66 39.01 55.25
N LYS A 13 0.54 39.82 54.19
CA LYS A 13 -0.71 40.45 53.76
C LYS A 13 -0.55 40.98 52.33
N GLY A 14 -1.40 40.47 51.45
CA GLY A 14 -1.42 40.74 50.01
C GLY A 14 -2.08 39.56 49.29
N GLY A 15 -3.28 39.17 49.74
CA GLY A 15 -4.00 38.03 49.21
C GLY A 15 -4.34 38.24 47.73
N ALA A 16 -3.58 37.62 46.84
CA ALA A 16 -4.06 37.35 45.50
C ALA A 16 -5.29 36.44 45.66
N LYS A 17 -6.48 37.01 45.44
CA LYS A 17 -7.71 36.23 45.31
C LYS A 17 -7.42 35.11 44.31
N ARG A 18 -7.31 33.87 44.80
CA ARG A 18 -7.38 32.70 43.91
C ARG A 18 -8.74 32.80 43.24
N HIS A 19 -8.73 33.23 41.98
CA HIS A 19 -9.89 33.08 41.12
C HIS A 19 -10.17 31.58 41.08
N ARG A 20 -11.17 31.13 41.84
CA ARG A 20 -11.83 29.87 41.58
C ARG A 20 -12.44 30.05 40.20
N LYS A 21 -11.72 29.59 39.18
CA LYS A 21 -12.20 29.60 37.80
C LYS A 21 -13.42 28.68 37.82
N ILE A 22 -14.61 29.27 37.88
CA ILE A 22 -15.84 28.55 37.60
C ILE A 22 -15.64 28.02 36.20
N LEU A 23 -15.54 26.70 36.07
CA LEU A 23 -15.40 26.02 34.80
C LEU A 23 -16.67 26.30 34.00
N ARG A 24 -16.62 27.31 33.12
CA ARG A 24 -17.49 27.33 31.95
C ARG A 24 -17.19 26.07 31.16
N ASP A 25 -18.21 25.49 30.53
CA ASP A 25 -18.04 24.31 29.69
C ASP A 25 -17.04 24.62 28.57
N ASN A 26 -15.78 24.21 28.76
CA ASN A 26 -14.65 24.56 27.91
C ASN A 26 -14.76 23.94 26.51
N ILE A 27 -15.72 23.03 26.31
CA ILE A 27 -15.97 22.40 25.02
C ILE A 27 -16.33 23.42 23.94
N GLN A 28 -16.96 24.55 24.33
CA GLN A 28 -17.24 25.66 23.41
C GLN A 28 -15.98 26.43 22.98
N GLY A 29 -14.84 26.20 23.66
CA GLY A 29 -13.52 26.67 23.23
C GLY A 29 -13.01 25.98 21.96
N ILE A 30 -13.57 24.81 21.59
CA ILE A 30 -13.35 24.21 20.28
C ILE A 30 -14.15 25.03 19.26
N THR A 31 -13.43 25.83 18.47
CA THR A 31 -14.04 26.77 17.54
C THR A 31 -14.58 26.07 16.29
N LYS A 32 -15.62 26.64 15.66
CA LYS A 32 -16.16 26.13 14.38
C LYS A 32 -15.07 25.99 13.28
N PRO A 33 -14.10 26.92 13.14
CA PRO A 33 -12.95 26.72 12.25
C PRO A 33 -12.10 25.48 12.56
N ALA A 34 -11.88 25.13 13.84
CA ALA A 34 -11.12 23.93 14.21
C ALA A 34 -11.84 22.65 13.77
N ILE A 35 -13.15 22.57 14.01
CA ILE A 35 -14.00 21.46 13.55
C ILE A 35 -14.01 21.39 12.01
N ARG A 36 -14.08 22.54 11.32
CA ARG A 36 -13.95 22.56 9.86
C ARG A 36 -12.61 21.99 9.41
N ARG A 37 -11.48 22.41 9.98
CA ARG A 37 -10.17 21.87 9.61
C ARG A 37 -10.10 20.36 9.79
N LEU A 38 -10.63 19.84 10.91
CA LEU A 38 -10.70 18.40 11.17
C LEU A 38 -11.52 17.68 10.09
N ALA A 39 -12.74 18.15 9.80
CA ALA A 39 -13.62 17.55 8.81
C ALA A 39 -13.02 17.61 7.39
N ARG A 40 -12.29 18.68 7.06
CA ARG A 40 -11.58 18.81 5.76
C ARG A 40 -10.50 17.75 5.61
N ARG A 41 -9.75 17.44 6.68
CA ARG A 41 -8.78 16.33 6.69
C ARG A 41 -9.44 14.97 6.48
N GLY A 42 -10.70 14.82 6.90
CA GLY A 42 -11.55 13.66 6.60
C GLY A 42 -12.29 13.73 5.26
N GLY A 43 -11.93 14.66 4.35
CA GLY A 43 -12.54 14.76 3.02
C GLY A 43 -13.91 15.47 2.96
N VAL A 44 -14.43 16.00 4.08
CA VAL A 44 -15.77 16.60 4.12
C VAL A 44 -15.81 17.94 3.39
N LYS A 45 -16.69 18.06 2.38
CA LYS A 45 -16.80 19.25 1.52
C LYS A 45 -17.71 20.37 2.06
N ARG A 46 -18.77 20.04 2.80
CA ARG A 46 -19.69 21.00 3.43
C ARG A 46 -20.16 20.44 4.77
N ILE A 47 -20.39 21.32 5.74
CA ILE A 47 -20.79 20.94 7.11
C ILE A 47 -22.07 21.69 7.47
N SER A 48 -23.10 20.96 7.87
CA SER A 48 -24.35 21.54 8.37
C SER A 48 -24.13 22.25 9.71
N ALA A 49 -24.91 23.31 9.98
CA ALA A 49 -24.80 24.08 11.22
C ALA A 49 -25.08 23.27 12.49
N MET A 50 -25.88 22.20 12.39
CA MET A 50 -26.23 21.34 13.51
C MET A 50 -25.09 20.40 13.95
N ILE A 51 -24.17 20.08 13.03
CA ILE A 51 -23.07 19.12 13.26
C ILE A 51 -22.00 19.66 14.22
N TYR A 52 -21.89 20.98 14.40
CA TYR A 52 -20.86 21.56 15.25
C TYR A 52 -21.05 21.22 16.73
N GLU A 53 -22.29 21.19 17.23
CA GLU A 53 -22.56 20.82 18.63
C GLU A 53 -22.44 19.30 18.82
N GLU A 54 -22.90 18.51 17.86
CA GLU A 54 -22.77 17.05 17.88
C GLU A 54 -21.30 16.61 17.87
N THR A 55 -20.47 17.23 17.03
CA THR A 55 -19.02 16.97 17.00
C THR A 55 -18.37 17.28 18.34
N ARG A 56 -18.77 18.37 19.00
CA ARG A 56 -18.28 18.70 20.34
C ARG A 56 -18.71 17.67 21.38
N GLY A 57 -19.93 17.16 21.29
CA GLY A 57 -20.42 16.05 22.11
C GLY A 57 -19.54 14.81 21.95
N VAL A 58 -19.29 14.37 20.71
CA VAL A 58 -18.44 13.20 20.43
C VAL A 58 -17.02 13.39 20.96
N LEU A 59 -16.41 14.56 20.76
CA LEU A 59 -15.06 14.88 21.26
C LEU A 59 -15.00 14.85 22.79
N LYS A 60 -16.07 15.32 23.46
CA LYS A 60 -16.19 15.29 24.91
C LYS A 60 -16.30 13.85 25.42
N THR A 61 -17.21 13.05 24.85
CA THR A 61 -17.38 11.64 25.22
C THR A 61 -16.09 10.84 25.04
N PHE A 62 -15.38 11.08 23.94
CA PHE A 62 -14.09 10.45 23.68
C PHE A 62 -13.06 10.80 24.77
N LEU A 63 -12.90 12.10 25.08
CA LEU A 63 -11.95 12.55 26.10
C LEU A 63 -12.30 12.02 27.50
N GLU A 64 -13.58 11.99 27.84
CA GLU A 64 -14.06 11.41 29.11
C GLU A 64 -13.73 9.91 29.21
N GLY A 65 -13.86 9.16 28.11
CA GLY A 65 -13.45 7.76 28.05
C GLY A 65 -11.95 7.58 28.29
N VAL A 66 -11.12 8.33 27.57
CA VAL A 66 -9.65 8.27 27.71
C VAL A 66 -9.20 8.64 29.12
N ILE A 67 -9.78 9.68 29.72
CA ILE A 67 -9.44 10.10 31.09
C ILE A 67 -9.85 9.03 32.10
N ARG A 68 -11.03 8.42 31.94
CA ARG A 68 -11.51 7.34 32.83
C ARG A 68 -10.56 6.15 32.83
N ASP A 69 -10.14 5.70 31.65
CA ASP A 69 -9.18 4.59 31.52
C ASP A 69 -7.81 4.97 32.09
N ALA A 70 -7.31 6.18 31.80
CA ALA A 70 -6.02 6.65 32.30
C ALA A 70 -6.00 6.77 33.84
N VAL A 71 -7.09 7.23 34.44
CA VAL A 71 -7.26 7.27 35.90
C VAL A 71 -7.30 5.85 36.47
N THR A 72 -7.97 4.91 35.81
CA THR A 72 -8.02 3.51 36.24
C THR A 72 -6.60 2.89 36.31
N TYR A 73 -5.76 3.13 35.30
CA TYR A 73 -4.35 2.69 35.33
C TYR A 73 -3.54 3.38 36.44
N THR A 74 -3.79 4.67 36.66
CA THR A 74 -3.12 5.46 37.69
C THR A 74 -3.46 4.95 39.10
N GLU A 75 -4.75 4.68 39.35
CA GLU A 75 -5.25 4.13 40.61
C GLU A 75 -4.75 2.70 40.85
N HIS A 76 -4.78 1.84 39.82
CA HIS A 76 -4.24 0.49 39.90
C HIS A 76 -2.75 0.48 40.26
N ALA A 77 -1.96 1.40 39.70
CA ALA A 77 -0.56 1.60 40.02
C ALA A 77 -0.32 2.31 41.38
N LYS A 78 -1.38 2.59 42.16
CA LYS A 78 -1.35 3.32 43.45
C LYS A 78 -0.66 4.68 43.36
N ARG A 79 -0.70 5.31 42.19
CA ARG A 79 -0.16 6.66 41.96
C ARG A 79 -1.27 7.70 42.14
N LYS A 80 -0.87 8.90 42.55
CA LYS A 80 -1.79 10.06 42.69
C LYS A 80 -1.76 10.99 41.47
N THR A 81 -0.92 10.68 40.49
CA THR A 81 -0.67 11.54 39.33
C THR A 81 -0.69 10.69 38.06
N VAL A 82 -1.56 11.10 37.13
CA VAL A 82 -1.65 10.51 35.78
C VAL A 82 -0.40 10.89 35.00
N THR A 83 0.24 9.89 34.40
CA THR A 83 1.42 10.06 33.55
C THR A 83 1.05 9.99 32.07
N SER A 84 1.94 10.43 31.19
CA SER A 84 1.77 10.31 29.74
C SER A 84 1.57 8.85 29.30
N LEU A 85 2.22 7.89 29.96
CA LEU A 85 2.06 6.46 29.67
C LEU A 85 0.65 5.95 29.99
N ASP A 86 0.01 6.42 31.06
CA ASP A 86 -1.37 6.03 31.39
C ASP A 86 -2.35 6.44 30.29
N VAL A 87 -2.11 7.61 29.69
CA VAL A 87 -2.90 8.11 28.54
C VAL A 87 -2.63 7.27 27.29
N VAL A 88 -1.36 6.90 27.04
CA VAL A 88 -1.00 6.02 25.92
C VAL A 88 -1.65 4.64 26.06
N TYR A 89 -1.66 4.05 27.26
CA TYR A 89 -2.32 2.77 27.52
C TYR A 89 -3.84 2.85 27.44
N ALA A 90 -4.44 3.95 27.92
CA ALA A 90 -5.87 4.21 27.75
C ALA A 90 -6.27 4.26 26.27
N LEU A 91 -5.50 4.98 25.45
CA LEU A 91 -5.73 5.06 24.01
C LEU A 91 -5.54 3.69 23.34
N LYS A 92 -4.48 2.95 23.70
CA LYS A 92 -4.22 1.60 23.17
C LYS A 92 -5.37 0.63 23.47
N ARG A 93 -5.93 0.66 24.69
CA ARG A 93 -7.09 -0.15 25.09
C ARG A 93 -8.32 0.15 24.23
N GLN A 94 -8.49 1.40 23.80
CA GLN A 94 -9.58 1.83 22.92
C GLN A 94 -9.27 1.62 21.43
N GLY A 95 -8.25 0.81 21.09
CA GLY A 95 -7.86 0.51 19.71
C GLY A 95 -7.18 1.67 18.98
N ARG A 96 -6.66 2.67 19.71
CA ARG A 96 -6.01 3.87 19.14
C ARG A 96 -4.56 3.98 19.59
N THR A 97 -3.61 3.66 18.71
CA THR A 97 -2.18 3.74 19.02
C THR A 97 -1.62 5.11 18.69
N LEU A 98 -0.93 5.74 19.65
CA LEU A 98 -0.21 7.01 19.46
C LEU A 98 1.29 6.72 19.20
N TYR A 99 1.76 6.98 17.99
CA TYR A 99 3.15 6.76 17.58
C TYR A 99 4.07 7.86 18.13
N GLY A 100 5.33 7.53 18.44
CA GLY A 100 6.33 8.48 18.98
C GLY A 100 6.51 8.48 20.51
N PHE A 101 5.75 7.65 21.24
CA PHE A 101 5.85 7.51 22.71
C PHE A 101 6.28 6.09 23.16
N GLY A 102 6.68 5.22 22.22
CA GLY A 102 6.88 3.78 22.46
C GLY A 102 8.22 3.36 23.07
N GLU A 103 9.28 4.18 22.98
CA GLU A 103 10.64 3.76 23.40
C GLU A 103 10.84 3.69 24.93
N VAL A 104 9.97 4.33 25.72
CA VAL A 104 10.06 4.33 27.20
C VAL A 104 9.28 3.16 27.83
N ALA A 105 8.49 2.40 27.05
CA ALA A 105 7.58 1.39 27.56
C ALA A 105 8.18 -0.02 27.70
N SER A 106 9.42 -0.26 27.26
CA SER A 106 10.02 -1.61 27.22
C SER A 106 10.53 -2.10 28.60
N SER A 107 10.86 -1.20 29.54
CA SER A 107 11.47 -1.59 30.81
C SER A 107 10.48 -1.96 31.92
N PHE A 108 9.19 -1.63 31.78
CA PHE A 108 8.16 -1.92 32.80
C PHE A 108 7.32 -3.18 32.50
N LEU A 109 7.26 -3.60 31.23
CA LEU A 109 6.43 -4.74 30.79
C LEU A 109 6.95 -6.11 31.26
N LYS A 110 8.26 -6.24 31.58
CA LYS A 110 8.81 -7.48 32.16
C LYS A 110 8.24 -7.84 33.54
N ASN A 111 7.63 -6.89 34.26
CA ASN A 111 7.13 -7.11 35.62
C ASN A 111 5.60 -7.29 35.73
N ILE A 112 4.84 -7.22 34.62
CA ILE A 112 3.37 -7.37 34.64
C ILE A 112 2.92 -8.72 34.05
N GLU A 113 3.72 -9.36 33.19
CA GLU A 113 3.41 -10.70 32.63
C GLU A 113 3.39 -11.81 33.70
N THR A 114 3.94 -11.58 34.89
CA THR A 114 3.90 -12.57 35.97
C THR A 114 2.59 -12.60 36.76
N VAL A 115 1.66 -11.66 36.55
CA VAL A 115 0.43 -11.53 37.37
C VAL A 115 -0.87 -11.79 36.60
N GLN A 116 -0.85 -11.84 35.26
CA GLN A 116 -2.08 -12.09 34.48
C GLN A 116 -2.55 -13.55 34.42
N ASN A 117 -1.73 -14.53 34.83
CA ASN A 117 -2.11 -15.95 34.83
C ASN A 117 -2.82 -16.43 36.12
N SER A 118 -3.15 -15.55 37.07
CA SER A 118 -3.83 -15.96 38.30
C SER A 118 -4.86 -14.93 38.79
N ALA A 119 -5.97 -14.74 38.08
CA ALA A 119 -7.32 -14.55 38.64
C ALA A 119 -8.29 -13.96 37.61
N ILE A 120 -9.55 -14.41 37.70
CA ILE A 120 -10.77 -13.95 37.00
C ILE A 120 -10.94 -14.61 35.61
N GLY A 121 -11.70 -15.68 35.42
CA GLY A 121 -12.75 -16.25 36.27
C GLY A 121 -14.06 -15.45 36.19
N ASN A 122 -14.85 -15.72 35.13
CA ASN A 122 -16.26 -15.36 34.93
C ASN A 122 -16.66 -13.88 34.81
N ALA A 123 -17.13 -13.53 33.61
CA ALA A 123 -18.35 -12.77 33.28
C ALA A 123 -18.12 -11.76 32.13
N ILE A 124 -18.31 -12.22 30.89
CA ILE A 124 -18.55 -11.33 29.75
C ILE A 124 -19.83 -11.83 29.08
N LEU A 125 -20.92 -11.06 29.23
CA LEU A 125 -22.13 -11.19 28.43
C LEU A 125 -21.91 -10.49 27.07
N PRO A 126 -22.39 -11.05 25.95
CA PRO A 126 -22.20 -10.47 24.63
C PRO A 126 -23.20 -9.33 24.38
N PHE A 127 -22.72 -8.24 23.78
CA PHE A 127 -23.55 -7.15 23.27
C PHE A 127 -23.57 -7.24 21.74
N HIS A 128 -24.67 -7.74 21.18
CA HIS A 128 -24.96 -7.68 19.74
C HIS A 128 -25.43 -6.27 19.34
N PRO A 129 -25.01 -5.72 18.19
CA PRO A 129 -25.73 -4.65 17.52
C PRO A 129 -26.59 -5.21 16.37
N THR A 130 -27.90 -4.97 16.45
CA THR A 130 -28.85 -5.15 15.34
C THR A 130 -28.75 -4.00 14.32
N PRO A 131 -29.03 -4.23 13.03
CA PRO A 131 -28.87 -3.24 11.96
C PRO A 131 -30.12 -2.37 11.77
N GLU A 132 -29.95 -1.06 11.69
CA GLU A 132 -30.99 -0.14 11.21
C GLU A 132 -30.70 0.35 9.78
N LYS A 133 -31.70 0.11 8.92
CA LYS A 133 -31.81 0.54 7.53
C LYS A 133 -31.83 2.07 7.42
N THR A 134 -30.98 2.66 6.57
CA THR A 134 -31.30 3.96 5.95
C THR A 134 -30.94 3.95 4.46
N GLY A 135 -31.90 4.42 3.67
CA GLY A 135 -31.98 4.22 2.23
C GLY A 135 -31.01 5.05 1.40
N ALA A 136 -30.69 4.47 0.25
CA ALA A 136 -29.92 5.07 -0.83
C ALA A 136 -30.61 6.30 -1.41
N HIS A 137 -29.89 7.42 -1.47
CA HIS A 137 -30.12 8.47 -2.45
C HIS A 137 -28.85 8.69 -3.28
N ARG A 138 -28.86 8.15 -4.51
CA ARG A 138 -27.93 8.52 -5.58
C ARG A 138 -28.06 10.02 -5.87
N LEU A 139 -26.95 10.75 -5.75
CA LEU A 139 -26.84 12.12 -6.25
C LEU A 139 -25.73 12.17 -7.30
N ALA A 140 -26.17 12.41 -8.54
CA ALA A 140 -25.35 12.55 -9.72
C ALA A 140 -24.31 13.69 -9.56
N TYR A 141 -23.04 13.37 -9.82
CA TYR A 141 -21.98 14.35 -9.97
C TYR A 141 -22.13 15.09 -11.31
N ARG A 142 -22.61 16.33 -11.28
CA ARG A 142 -22.43 17.28 -12.38
C ARG A 142 -21.08 17.97 -12.23
N ASN A 143 -20.18 17.66 -13.16
CA ASN A 143 -18.94 18.40 -13.40
C ASN A 143 -19.28 19.78 -13.97
N THR A 144 -18.98 20.84 -13.22
CA THR A 144 -18.73 22.15 -13.81
C THR A 144 -17.22 22.34 -13.87
N ALA A 145 -16.68 22.17 -15.07
CA ALA A 145 -15.33 22.54 -15.42
C ALA A 145 -15.12 24.03 -15.15
N ASN A 146 -14.12 24.37 -14.34
CA ASN A 146 -13.51 25.68 -14.40
C ASN A 146 -12.09 25.48 -14.87
N SER A 147 -11.84 25.94 -16.10
CA SER A 147 -10.54 26.02 -16.75
C SER A 147 -9.64 26.96 -15.94
N GLY A 148 -8.88 26.40 -15.01
CA GLY A 148 -7.76 27.06 -14.37
C GLY A 148 -6.49 26.48 -14.93
N SER A 149 -5.73 27.29 -15.66
CA SER A 149 -4.27 27.16 -15.75
C SER A 149 -3.73 26.71 -14.40
N VAL A 150 -2.84 25.71 -14.39
CA VAL A 150 -2.05 25.35 -13.22
C VAL A 150 -1.42 26.64 -12.71
N ASN A 151 -1.96 27.18 -11.61
CA ASN A 151 -1.32 28.29 -10.91
C ASN A 151 -0.01 27.72 -10.41
N ARG A 152 1.08 28.07 -11.10
CA ARG A 152 2.42 28.08 -10.52
C ARG A 152 2.26 28.85 -9.22
N GLN A 153 2.48 28.20 -8.07
CA GLN A 153 2.81 28.97 -6.88
C GLN A 153 4.09 29.72 -7.25
N ASP A 154 4.00 31.06 -7.23
CA ASP A 154 5.04 31.97 -7.65
C ASP A 154 6.13 31.98 -6.56
N GLY A 155 6.88 30.88 -6.48
CA GLY A 155 8.16 30.83 -5.79
C GLY A 155 9.09 31.76 -6.55
N SER A 156 9.29 32.97 -6.05
CA SER A 156 10.14 33.97 -6.68
C SER A 156 11.58 33.47 -6.76
N MET A 157 11.93 32.84 -7.90
CA MET A 157 13.30 32.39 -8.25
C MET A 157 14.30 33.56 -8.35
N ALA A 158 13.84 34.80 -8.17
CA ALA A 158 14.64 36.02 -8.31
C ALA A 158 15.75 36.16 -7.27
N ASN A 159 15.69 35.40 -6.16
CA ASN A 159 16.65 35.47 -5.06
C ASN A 159 17.60 34.26 -4.98
N ILE A 160 17.57 33.35 -5.97
CA ILE A 160 18.45 32.18 -6.01
C ILE A 160 19.84 32.57 -6.56
N PRO A 161 20.94 32.20 -5.88
CA PRO A 161 22.29 32.39 -6.40
C PRO A 161 22.46 31.80 -7.81
N LYS A 162 23.26 32.46 -8.68
CA LYS A 162 23.36 32.11 -10.11
C LYS A 162 23.87 30.69 -10.33
N ASP A 163 24.83 30.27 -9.54
CA ASP A 163 25.39 28.92 -9.50
C ASP A 163 24.31 27.88 -9.15
N LEU A 164 23.52 28.12 -8.12
CA LEU A 164 22.43 27.21 -7.74
C LEU A 164 21.31 27.18 -8.79
N LEU A 165 21.02 28.32 -9.42
CA LEU A 165 20.06 28.40 -10.52
C LEU A 165 20.52 27.57 -11.73
N GLN A 166 21.82 27.59 -12.07
CA GLN A 166 22.39 26.75 -13.12
C GLN A 166 22.27 25.26 -12.77
N GLN A 167 22.46 24.89 -11.50
CA GLN A 167 22.25 23.51 -11.06
C GLN A 167 20.78 23.10 -11.19
N ILE A 168 19.84 23.96 -10.79
CA ILE A 168 18.40 23.69 -10.97
C ILE A 168 18.07 23.48 -12.45
N GLN A 169 18.55 24.35 -13.34
CA GLN A 169 18.34 24.22 -14.79
C GLN A 169 18.89 22.91 -15.33
N HIS A 170 20.11 22.53 -14.93
CA HIS A 170 20.69 21.25 -15.33
C HIS A 170 19.86 20.06 -14.84
N LEU A 171 19.38 20.10 -13.58
CA LEU A 171 18.49 19.07 -13.05
C LEU A 171 17.17 19.00 -13.83
N GLU A 172 16.59 20.14 -14.19
CA GLU A 172 15.40 20.20 -15.03
C GLU A 172 15.64 19.54 -16.38
N GLU A 173 16.79 19.76 -17.02
CA GLU A 173 17.15 19.14 -18.30
C GLU A 173 17.25 17.61 -18.20
N ILE A 174 17.96 17.08 -17.19
CA ILE A 174 18.22 15.63 -17.11
C ILE A 174 17.05 14.82 -16.55
N PHE A 175 16.17 15.41 -15.73
CA PHE A 175 15.02 14.71 -15.15
C PHE A 175 13.73 14.89 -15.94
N SER A 176 13.65 15.89 -16.82
CA SER A 176 12.45 16.12 -17.64
C SER A 176 12.32 15.06 -18.74
N VAL A 177 11.12 14.49 -18.87
CA VAL A 177 10.78 13.54 -19.94
C VAL A 177 9.81 14.22 -20.90
N SER A 178 10.24 14.54 -22.12
CA SER A 178 9.37 15.26 -23.07
C SER A 178 8.20 14.40 -23.56
N THR A 179 7.21 15.02 -24.19
CA THR A 179 6.07 14.31 -24.83
C THR A 179 6.56 13.33 -25.88
N GLU A 180 7.49 13.76 -26.73
CA GLU A 180 8.10 12.97 -27.79
C GLU A 180 8.81 11.76 -27.20
N LYS A 181 9.56 11.96 -26.10
CA LYS A 181 10.25 10.88 -25.41
C LYS A 181 9.29 9.88 -24.78
N MET A 182 8.19 10.33 -24.18
CA MET A 182 7.16 9.42 -23.67
C MET A 182 6.52 8.59 -24.78
N LYS A 183 6.25 9.18 -25.95
CA LYS A 183 5.71 8.45 -27.11
C LYS A 183 6.70 7.40 -27.62
N GLU A 184 7.98 7.76 -27.74
CA GLU A 184 9.07 6.84 -28.10
C GLU A 184 9.17 5.65 -27.11
N ILE A 185 9.20 5.94 -25.81
CA ILE A 185 9.23 4.91 -24.76
C ILE A 185 8.00 4.01 -24.87
N THR A 186 6.80 4.59 -25.00
CA THR A 186 5.55 3.84 -25.13
C THR A 186 5.57 2.89 -26.32
N ASP A 187 6.06 3.34 -27.47
CA ASP A 187 6.11 2.52 -28.70
C ASP A 187 7.14 1.38 -28.60
N HIS A 188 8.28 1.59 -27.92
CA HIS A 188 9.23 0.52 -27.60
C HIS A 188 8.64 -0.47 -26.59
N PHE A 189 7.94 0.03 -25.58
CA PHE A 189 7.26 -0.78 -24.56
C PHE A 189 6.22 -1.72 -25.20
N VAL A 190 5.43 -1.25 -26.18
CA VAL A 190 4.50 -2.11 -26.94
C VAL A 190 5.22 -3.30 -27.59
N LYS A 191 6.41 -3.07 -28.17
CA LYS A 191 7.21 -4.13 -28.81
C LYS A 191 7.72 -5.13 -27.78
N GLU A 192 8.24 -4.66 -26.65
CA GLU A 192 8.76 -5.56 -25.61
C GLU A 192 7.64 -6.35 -24.90
N LEU A 193 6.44 -5.79 -24.72
CA LEU A 193 5.26 -6.56 -24.25
C LEU A 193 4.92 -7.68 -25.23
N THR A 194 4.90 -7.37 -26.53
CA THR A 194 4.60 -8.35 -27.59
C THR A 194 5.67 -9.44 -27.64
N LYS A 195 6.93 -9.05 -27.55
CA LYS A 195 8.08 -9.95 -27.51
C LYS A 195 8.05 -10.87 -26.29
N GLY A 196 7.68 -10.37 -25.11
CA GLY A 196 7.54 -11.18 -23.89
C GLY A 196 6.49 -12.31 -23.98
N LEU A 197 5.51 -12.19 -24.88
CA LEU A 197 4.50 -13.24 -25.13
C LEU A 197 4.97 -14.33 -26.10
N THR A 198 6.08 -14.11 -26.81
CA THR A 198 6.66 -15.09 -27.74
C THR A 198 7.35 -16.24 -27.01
N VAL A 199 7.72 -17.30 -27.75
CA VAL A 199 8.43 -18.47 -27.19
C VAL A 199 9.86 -18.08 -26.79
N GLU A 200 10.52 -17.24 -27.59
CA GLU A 200 11.87 -16.73 -27.32
C GLU A 200 11.89 -15.80 -26.11
N GLY A 201 10.77 -15.12 -25.85
CA GLY A 201 10.61 -14.18 -24.75
C GLY A 201 11.36 -12.86 -24.96
N GLY A 202 11.36 -12.02 -23.93
CA GLY A 202 12.01 -10.71 -23.92
C GLY A 202 12.42 -10.30 -22.51
N SER A 203 12.87 -9.05 -22.36
CA SER A 203 13.21 -8.50 -21.05
C SER A 203 12.00 -8.45 -20.11
N ILE A 204 10.81 -8.21 -20.66
CA ILE A 204 9.53 -8.28 -19.93
C ILE A 204 9.02 -9.73 -19.94
N PRO A 205 8.85 -10.39 -18.77
CA PRO A 205 8.45 -11.79 -18.69
C PRO A 205 7.07 -12.12 -19.26
N MET A 206 6.06 -11.27 -19.05
CA MET A 206 4.67 -11.47 -19.53
C MET A 206 4.07 -12.82 -19.10
N ASN A 207 4.14 -13.15 -17.82
CA ASN A 207 3.78 -14.45 -17.27
C ASN A 207 2.27 -14.74 -17.36
N PRO A 208 1.86 -15.87 -17.98
CA PRO A 208 0.47 -16.33 -17.91
C PRO A 208 0.10 -16.72 -16.48
N THR A 209 -1.04 -16.25 -16.00
CA THR A 209 -1.43 -16.45 -14.60
C THR A 209 -2.50 -17.53 -14.42
N TRP A 210 -3.00 -18.09 -15.51
CA TRP A 210 -4.09 -19.07 -15.54
C TRP A 210 -5.44 -18.58 -14.97
N CYS A 211 -5.55 -17.29 -14.64
CA CYS A 211 -6.83 -16.63 -14.42
C CYS A 211 -7.48 -16.32 -15.78
N MET A 212 -8.33 -17.24 -16.24
CA MET A 212 -8.86 -17.22 -17.61
C MET A 212 -10.22 -16.52 -17.75
N GLY A 213 -10.35 -15.33 -17.17
CA GLY A 213 -11.59 -14.56 -17.26
C GLY A 213 -11.66 -13.39 -16.31
N PHE A 214 -12.52 -12.43 -16.63
CA PHE A 214 -12.93 -11.38 -15.70
C PHE A 214 -14.06 -11.87 -14.81
N PRO A 215 -14.17 -11.36 -13.59
CA PRO A 215 -15.35 -11.57 -12.79
C PRO A 215 -16.55 -10.84 -13.39
N THR A 216 -17.74 -11.37 -13.09
CA THR A 216 -19.03 -10.86 -13.55
C THR A 216 -19.66 -9.87 -12.56
N GLY A 217 -19.20 -9.89 -11.32
CA GLY A 217 -19.81 -9.20 -10.19
C GLY A 217 -20.83 -10.06 -9.45
N TYR A 218 -21.13 -11.28 -9.93
CA TYR A 218 -22.15 -12.19 -9.37
C TYR A 218 -21.54 -13.48 -8.81
N GLU A 219 -20.22 -13.52 -8.66
CA GLU A 219 -19.54 -14.57 -7.92
C GLU A 219 -20.10 -14.62 -6.50
N THR A 220 -20.34 -15.82 -5.97
CA THR A 220 -20.91 -16.05 -4.63
C THR A 220 -20.11 -17.10 -3.88
N GLY A 221 -20.15 -17.04 -2.55
CA GLY A 221 -19.52 -18.02 -1.65
C GLY A 221 -18.50 -17.41 -0.70
N THR A 222 -17.90 -18.26 0.12
CA THR A 222 -16.90 -17.86 1.12
C THR A 222 -15.55 -18.44 0.74
N PHE A 223 -14.52 -17.58 0.75
CA PHE A 223 -13.18 -17.88 0.28
C PHE A 223 -12.15 -17.29 1.23
N LEU A 224 -11.06 -18.00 1.44
CA LEU A 224 -9.91 -17.44 2.12
C LEU A 224 -8.97 -16.77 1.13
N ALA A 225 -8.27 -15.75 1.61
CA ALA A 225 -7.12 -15.17 0.96
C ALA A 225 -5.94 -15.09 1.91
N LEU A 226 -4.78 -15.53 1.46
CA LEU A 226 -3.51 -15.42 2.18
C LEU A 226 -2.62 -14.43 1.43
N ASP A 227 -2.15 -13.40 2.11
CA ASP A 227 -1.24 -12.39 1.56
C ASP A 227 0.06 -12.37 2.37
N MET A 228 1.12 -12.88 1.75
CA MET A 228 2.44 -12.96 2.38
C MET A 228 3.31 -11.76 1.99
N GLY A 229 3.33 -10.76 2.86
CA GLY A 229 4.22 -9.60 2.76
C GLY A 229 5.58 -9.80 3.42
N GLY A 230 6.45 -8.78 3.28
CA GLY A 230 7.79 -8.74 3.89
C GLY A 230 7.83 -8.55 5.41
N THR A 231 6.73 -8.07 5.99
CA THR A 231 6.66 -7.66 7.41
C THR A 231 5.47 -8.27 8.13
N ASN A 232 4.38 -8.52 7.40
CA ASN A 232 3.18 -9.11 7.95
C ASN A 232 2.66 -10.15 6.98
N LEU A 233 2.11 -11.22 7.54
CA LEU A 233 1.19 -12.13 6.89
C LEU A 233 -0.23 -11.62 7.15
N ARG A 234 -1.08 -11.61 6.14
CA ARG A 234 -2.49 -11.28 6.29
C ARG A 234 -3.34 -12.45 5.83
N VAL A 235 -4.27 -12.85 6.68
CA VAL A 235 -5.31 -13.84 6.38
C VAL A 235 -6.62 -13.09 6.30
N CYS A 236 -7.37 -13.29 5.22
CA CYS A 236 -8.70 -12.74 5.04
C CYS A 236 -9.69 -13.88 4.74
N GLU A 237 -10.88 -13.80 5.31
CA GLU A 237 -12.06 -14.48 4.81
C GLU A 237 -12.92 -13.46 4.06
N ILE A 238 -13.26 -13.79 2.82
CA ILE A 238 -14.07 -12.97 1.93
C ILE A 238 -15.37 -13.72 1.68
N THR A 239 -16.48 -13.09 2.03
CA THR A 239 -17.82 -13.56 1.68
C THR A 239 -18.34 -12.73 0.52
N LEU A 240 -18.67 -13.41 -0.58
CA LEU A 240 -19.28 -12.84 -1.77
C LEU A 240 -20.79 -13.12 -1.72
N PRO A 241 -21.63 -12.12 -1.40
CA PRO A 241 -23.07 -12.27 -1.32
C PRO A 241 -23.71 -12.24 -2.73
N GLU A 242 -25.04 -12.37 -2.80
CA GLU A 242 -25.77 -12.34 -4.08
C GLU A 242 -25.79 -10.95 -4.72
N GLU A 243 -25.63 -9.90 -3.91
CA GLU A 243 -25.58 -8.52 -4.37
C GLU A 243 -24.36 -8.27 -5.27
N LYS A 244 -24.63 -7.69 -6.45
CA LYS A 244 -23.62 -7.50 -7.48
C LYS A 244 -22.47 -6.60 -7.01
N GLY A 245 -21.25 -7.14 -7.03
CA GLY A 245 -20.02 -6.37 -6.78
C GLY A 245 -19.80 -6.01 -5.31
N GLU A 246 -20.59 -6.58 -4.40
CA GLU A 246 -20.44 -6.40 -2.96
C GLU A 246 -19.60 -7.54 -2.38
N PHE A 247 -18.94 -7.31 -1.25
CA PHE A 247 -18.21 -8.34 -0.51
C PHE A 247 -18.05 -7.93 0.95
N ASP A 248 -18.00 -8.93 1.84
CA ASP A 248 -17.65 -8.75 3.25
C ASP A 248 -16.27 -9.34 3.53
N ILE A 249 -15.50 -8.70 4.41
CA ILE A 249 -14.14 -9.12 4.76
C ILE A 249 -13.98 -9.24 6.27
N ILE A 250 -13.54 -10.41 6.72
CA ILE A 250 -12.94 -10.63 8.02
C ILE A 250 -11.44 -10.79 7.80
N GLN A 251 -10.58 -10.14 8.59
CA GLN A 251 -9.13 -10.25 8.40
C GLN A 251 -8.36 -10.21 9.71
N SER A 252 -7.24 -10.92 9.72
CA SER A 252 -6.23 -10.86 10.77
C SER A 252 -4.85 -10.61 10.17
N LYS A 253 -4.02 -9.87 10.91
CA LYS A 253 -2.64 -9.58 10.53
C LYS A 253 -1.70 -10.18 11.56
N TYR A 254 -0.76 -10.97 11.08
CA TYR A 254 0.26 -11.63 11.87
C TYR A 254 1.60 -11.00 11.51
N ARG A 255 2.34 -10.52 12.51
CA ARG A 255 3.68 -9.99 12.27
C ARG A 255 4.58 -11.14 11.84
N MET A 256 5.36 -10.98 10.78
CA MET A 256 6.38 -11.95 10.41
C MET A 256 7.57 -11.81 11.38
N PRO A 257 7.95 -12.86 12.14
CA PRO A 257 9.20 -12.86 12.88
C PRO A 257 10.40 -12.59 11.95
N GLU A 258 11.36 -11.80 12.40
CA GLU A 258 12.52 -11.47 11.55
C GLU A 258 13.43 -12.69 11.36
N GLU A 259 13.47 -13.57 12.36
CA GLU A 259 14.25 -14.81 12.35
C GLU A 259 13.77 -15.78 11.26
N LEU A 260 12.48 -15.77 10.92
CA LEU A 260 11.93 -16.61 9.85
C LEU A 260 12.45 -16.23 8.46
N LYS A 261 12.89 -14.98 8.27
CA LYS A 261 13.37 -14.54 6.95
C LYS A 261 14.65 -15.24 6.52
N THR A 262 15.44 -15.70 7.48
CA THR A 262 16.69 -16.44 7.27
C THR A 262 16.63 -17.83 7.92
N GLY A 263 15.42 -18.32 8.20
CA GLY A 263 15.18 -19.62 8.82
C GLY A 263 15.17 -20.74 7.78
N THR A 264 14.47 -21.81 8.10
CA THR A 264 14.26 -22.96 7.21
C THR A 264 12.90 -22.90 6.52
N ALA A 265 12.76 -23.65 5.42
CA ALA A 265 11.48 -23.76 4.72
C ALA A 265 10.37 -24.30 5.64
N ASP A 266 10.66 -25.32 6.45
CA ASP A 266 9.69 -25.95 7.35
C ASP A 266 9.19 -24.96 8.42
N GLU A 267 10.09 -24.13 8.97
CA GLU A 267 9.72 -23.08 9.92
C GLU A 267 8.80 -22.02 9.29
N LEU A 268 9.08 -21.62 8.04
CA LEU A 268 8.23 -20.67 7.32
C LEU A 268 6.83 -21.24 7.09
N TRP A 269 6.73 -22.43 6.49
CA TRP A 269 5.44 -23.03 6.14
C TRP A 269 4.66 -23.45 7.37
N GLY A 270 5.34 -23.95 8.40
CA GLY A 270 4.75 -24.23 9.71
C GLY A 270 4.15 -22.98 10.34
N TYR A 271 4.88 -21.85 10.36
CA TYR A 271 4.35 -20.59 10.89
C TYR A 271 3.13 -20.06 10.13
N ILE A 272 3.15 -20.14 8.80
CA ILE A 272 2.01 -19.74 7.97
C ILE A 272 0.80 -20.62 8.26
N ALA A 273 1.00 -21.93 8.39
CA ALA A 273 -0.06 -22.87 8.72
C ALA A 273 -0.61 -22.66 10.15
N ASP A 274 0.24 -22.33 11.13
CA ASP A 274 -0.18 -21.94 12.49
C ASP A 274 -1.06 -20.67 12.46
N CYS A 275 -0.70 -19.68 11.64
CA CYS A 275 -1.50 -18.46 11.49
C CYS A 275 -2.88 -18.74 10.89
N LEU A 276 -2.94 -19.61 9.86
CA LEU A 276 -4.20 -20.03 9.25
C LEU A 276 -5.05 -20.84 10.22
N GLN A 277 -4.46 -21.79 10.95
CA GLN A 277 -5.14 -22.54 12.00
C GLN A 277 -5.74 -21.59 13.05
N GLN A 278 -4.94 -20.66 13.59
CA GLN A 278 -5.39 -19.70 14.58
C GLN A 278 -6.53 -18.82 14.05
N PHE A 279 -6.49 -18.44 12.77
CA PHE A 279 -7.55 -17.67 12.14
C PHE A 279 -8.87 -18.46 12.13
N ILE A 280 -8.82 -19.73 11.68
CA ILE A 280 -9.99 -20.59 11.61
C ILE A 280 -10.56 -20.87 13.00
N GLU A 281 -9.72 -21.25 13.97
CA GLU A 281 -10.15 -21.53 15.34
C GLU A 281 -10.82 -20.32 16.00
N TYR A 282 -10.32 -19.11 15.73
CA TYR A 282 -10.87 -17.89 16.32
C TYR A 282 -12.20 -17.44 15.69
N HIS A 283 -12.36 -17.62 14.37
CA HIS A 283 -13.53 -17.13 13.63
C HIS A 283 -14.64 -18.17 13.45
N HIS A 284 -14.32 -19.47 13.56
CA HIS A 284 -15.25 -20.59 13.34
C HIS A 284 -15.23 -21.59 14.51
N GLU A 285 -15.06 -21.10 15.74
CA GLU A 285 -14.99 -21.96 16.92
C GLU A 285 -16.26 -22.82 17.06
N GLY A 286 -16.07 -24.15 17.02
CA GLY A 286 -17.16 -25.13 17.18
C GLY A 286 -18.02 -25.35 15.92
N GLU A 287 -17.62 -24.80 14.78
CA GLU A 287 -18.25 -25.09 13.49
C GLU A 287 -17.64 -26.35 12.85
N ASP A 288 -18.48 -27.18 12.24
CA ASP A 288 -18.03 -28.25 11.35
C ASP A 288 -17.88 -27.67 9.95
N LEU A 289 -16.63 -27.44 9.53
CA LEU A 289 -16.29 -26.75 8.29
C LEU A 289 -15.94 -27.73 7.17
N ASP A 290 -16.52 -27.50 6.00
CA ASP A 290 -15.97 -27.97 4.74
C ASP A 290 -14.59 -27.36 4.49
N GLU A 291 -13.80 -27.95 3.58
CA GLU A 291 -12.54 -27.34 3.15
C GLU A 291 -12.81 -25.97 2.50
N LEU A 292 -12.24 -24.93 3.10
CA LEU A 292 -12.34 -23.56 2.61
C LEU A 292 -11.36 -23.34 1.45
N PRO A 293 -11.84 -22.91 0.26
CA PRO A 293 -10.97 -22.59 -0.86
C PRO A 293 -10.11 -21.37 -0.55
N LEU A 294 -8.80 -21.48 -0.79
CA LEU A 294 -7.81 -20.43 -0.54
C LEU A 294 -7.19 -19.92 -1.84
N GLY A 295 -7.21 -18.60 -2.02
CA GLY A 295 -6.31 -17.88 -2.91
C GLY A 295 -5.07 -17.41 -2.16
N PHE A 296 -3.88 -17.84 -2.57
CA PHE A 296 -2.61 -17.42 -1.98
C PHE A 296 -1.94 -16.36 -2.85
N THR A 297 -2.00 -15.11 -2.42
CA THR A 297 -1.17 -14.03 -2.96
C THR A 297 0.27 -14.18 -2.49
N PHE A 298 1.10 -14.70 -3.38
CA PHE A 298 2.53 -14.88 -3.20
C PHE A 298 3.29 -13.85 -4.02
N SER A 299 3.44 -12.63 -3.48
CA SER A 299 4.08 -11.49 -4.15
C SER A 299 5.60 -11.59 -4.21
N TYR A 300 6.13 -12.72 -4.63
CA TYR A 300 7.53 -12.94 -4.96
C TYR A 300 7.64 -13.34 -6.43
N PRO A 301 8.76 -13.08 -7.10
CA PRO A 301 8.95 -13.55 -8.47
C PRO A 301 8.78 -15.06 -8.54
N ALA A 302 7.72 -15.52 -9.21
CA ALA A 302 7.39 -16.93 -9.36
C ALA A 302 7.00 -17.22 -10.80
N THR A 303 7.34 -18.41 -11.29
CA THR A 303 6.83 -18.93 -12.56
C THR A 303 5.77 -19.98 -12.29
N GLN A 304 4.74 -20.00 -13.12
CA GLN A 304 3.58 -20.86 -12.89
C GLN A 304 3.13 -21.54 -14.19
N ASP A 305 3.14 -22.87 -14.18
CA ASP A 305 2.58 -23.68 -15.27
C ASP A 305 1.09 -24.00 -15.05
N TYR A 306 0.60 -23.78 -13.83
CA TYR A 306 -0.80 -23.95 -13.44
C TYR A 306 -1.23 -22.84 -12.47
N ILE A 307 -2.53 -22.66 -12.25
CA ILE A 307 -3.07 -21.68 -11.30
C ILE A 307 -2.72 -22.02 -9.85
N ASN A 308 -2.57 -23.30 -9.52
CA ASN A 308 -2.30 -23.84 -8.18
C ASN A 308 -0.86 -24.36 -8.05
N HIS A 309 0.09 -23.69 -8.69
CA HIS A 309 1.50 -24.05 -8.73
C HIS A 309 2.34 -22.76 -8.79
N GLY A 310 3.48 -22.72 -8.10
CA GLY A 310 4.36 -21.56 -8.13
C GLY A 310 5.81 -21.90 -7.80
N VAL A 311 6.67 -21.93 -8.81
CA VAL A 311 8.11 -22.07 -8.61
C VAL A 311 8.70 -20.72 -8.24
N LEU A 312 9.11 -20.57 -6.98
CA LEU A 312 9.80 -19.37 -6.53
C LEU A 312 11.08 -19.20 -7.33
N GLN A 313 11.21 -18.09 -8.05
CA GLN A 313 12.43 -17.82 -8.80
C GLN A 313 13.55 -17.34 -7.89
N ARG A 314 13.17 -16.54 -6.89
CA ARG A 314 14.10 -15.89 -5.98
C ARG A 314 13.37 -15.15 -4.86
N TRP A 315 13.96 -15.12 -3.69
CA TRP A 315 13.51 -14.28 -2.60
C TRP A 315 13.76 -12.80 -2.88
N THR A 316 12.89 -12.00 -2.25
CA THR A 316 12.96 -10.53 -2.19
C THR A 316 12.47 -10.10 -0.80
N LYS A 317 12.40 -8.79 -0.54
CA LYS A 317 11.83 -8.23 0.71
C LYS A 317 12.54 -8.70 1.99
N GLY A 318 13.81 -9.09 1.88
CA GLY A 318 14.66 -9.51 2.99
C GLY A 318 14.56 -10.99 3.36
N PHE A 319 13.78 -11.79 2.63
CA PHE A 319 13.82 -13.25 2.76
C PHE A 319 15.09 -13.81 2.10
N ASP A 320 15.64 -14.85 2.71
CA ASP A 320 16.81 -15.60 2.28
C ASP A 320 16.75 -17.01 2.93
N ILE A 321 15.81 -17.83 2.46
CA ILE A 321 15.55 -19.17 3.00
C ILE A 321 16.08 -20.21 2.00
N ASP A 322 17.08 -20.96 2.45
CA ASP A 322 17.72 -22.00 1.67
C ASP A 322 16.73 -23.09 1.23
N GLY A 323 16.88 -23.51 -0.03
CA GLY A 323 16.15 -24.66 -0.56
C GLY A 323 14.69 -24.40 -0.93
N VAL A 324 14.22 -23.15 -0.97
CA VAL A 324 12.90 -22.78 -1.52
C VAL A 324 13.01 -22.22 -2.95
N GLU A 325 14.04 -21.43 -3.25
CA GLU A 325 14.28 -20.93 -4.61
C GLU A 325 14.46 -22.09 -5.61
N GLY A 326 13.86 -21.95 -6.79
CA GLY A 326 13.83 -22.97 -7.84
C GLY A 326 12.87 -24.13 -7.58
N LYS A 327 12.07 -24.08 -6.51
CA LYS A 327 11.08 -25.13 -6.18
C LYS A 327 9.66 -24.58 -6.12
N ASP A 328 8.71 -25.47 -6.38
CA ASP A 328 7.29 -25.19 -6.17
C ASP A 328 7.00 -25.04 -4.68
N VAL A 329 6.38 -23.92 -4.31
CA VAL A 329 6.06 -23.58 -2.92
C VAL A 329 4.76 -24.21 -2.44
N VAL A 330 3.92 -24.71 -3.35
CA VAL A 330 2.61 -25.28 -3.01
C VAL A 330 2.73 -26.59 -2.22
N PRO A 331 3.51 -27.61 -2.64
CA PRO A 331 3.59 -28.87 -1.90
C PRO A 331 4.03 -28.75 -0.43
N PRO A 332 5.10 -28.01 -0.06
CA PRO A 332 5.47 -27.87 1.34
C PRO A 332 4.46 -27.03 2.15
N PHE A 333 3.79 -26.07 1.52
CA PHE A 333 2.69 -25.33 2.14
C PHE A 333 1.49 -26.24 2.46
N GLU A 334 1.03 -27.05 1.49
CA GLU A 334 -0.06 -28.00 1.70
C GLU A 334 0.28 -29.09 2.74
N ALA A 335 1.53 -29.55 2.77
CA ALA A 335 2.00 -30.49 3.78
C ALA A 335 1.91 -29.90 5.20
N ALA A 336 2.28 -28.63 5.38
CA ALA A 336 2.20 -27.94 6.67
C ALA A 336 0.74 -27.75 7.14
N LEU A 337 -0.21 -27.51 6.22
CA LEU A 337 -1.64 -27.47 6.51
C LEU A 337 -2.19 -28.84 6.93
N ALA A 338 -1.82 -29.88 6.18
CA ALA A 338 -2.27 -31.25 6.43
C ALA A 338 -1.78 -31.78 7.79
N GLU A 339 -0.54 -31.45 8.20
CA GLU A 339 0.01 -31.81 9.51
C GLU A 339 -0.83 -31.28 10.67
N ARG A 340 -1.43 -30.08 10.50
CA ARG A 340 -2.27 -29.40 11.49
C ARG A 340 -3.76 -29.72 11.34
N GLY A 341 -4.15 -30.45 10.30
CA GLY A 341 -5.56 -30.73 10.00
C GLY A 341 -6.40 -29.48 9.70
N VAL A 342 -5.79 -28.44 9.14
CA VAL A 342 -6.50 -27.20 8.81
C VAL A 342 -7.38 -27.44 7.57
N PRO A 343 -8.71 -27.19 7.63
CA PRO A 343 -9.64 -27.52 6.54
C PRO A 343 -9.55 -26.48 5.41
N ILE A 344 -8.43 -26.45 4.69
CA ILE A 344 -8.15 -25.48 3.62
C ILE A 344 -7.70 -26.22 2.36
N LYS A 345 -8.25 -25.78 1.22
CA LYS A 345 -7.82 -26.23 -0.11
C LYS A 345 -7.18 -25.07 -0.87
N LEU A 346 -5.90 -25.16 -1.19
CA LEU A 346 -5.27 -24.17 -2.07
C LEU A 346 -5.85 -24.27 -3.48
N THR A 347 -6.53 -23.21 -3.92
CA THR A 347 -7.20 -23.18 -5.22
C THR A 347 -6.42 -22.37 -6.24
N ALA A 348 -5.72 -21.33 -5.79
CA ALA A 348 -4.91 -20.47 -6.66
C ALA A 348 -3.71 -19.92 -5.91
N LEU A 349 -2.55 -19.89 -6.57
CA LEU A 349 -1.39 -19.10 -6.20
C LEU A 349 -1.27 -17.96 -7.22
N ILE A 350 -1.22 -16.72 -6.72
CA ILE A 350 -1.30 -15.52 -7.58
C ILE A 350 -0.26 -14.48 -7.22
N ASN A 351 0.01 -13.61 -8.19
CA ASN A 351 0.69 -12.33 -7.94
C ASN A 351 -0.35 -11.26 -7.53
N ASP A 352 0.04 -10.37 -6.60
CA ASP A 352 -0.80 -9.26 -6.12
C ASP A 352 -1.42 -8.44 -7.24
N THR A 353 -0.67 -8.18 -8.30
CA THR A 353 -1.08 -7.32 -9.42
C THR A 353 -2.20 -7.97 -10.23
N THR A 354 -2.21 -9.30 -10.31
CA THR A 354 -3.32 -10.06 -10.93
C THR A 354 -4.54 -10.00 -10.03
N GLY A 355 -4.35 -10.14 -8.71
CA GLY A 355 -5.40 -9.91 -7.73
C GLY A 355 -6.00 -8.49 -7.83
N THR A 356 -5.17 -7.46 -7.97
CA THR A 356 -5.59 -6.06 -8.18
C THR A 356 -6.46 -5.90 -9.42
N LEU A 357 -6.06 -6.51 -10.55
CA LEU A 357 -6.86 -6.50 -11.77
C LEU A 357 -8.26 -7.08 -11.53
N ILE A 358 -8.33 -8.25 -10.90
CA ILE A 358 -9.58 -9.00 -10.73
C ILE A 358 -10.47 -8.34 -9.67
N ALA A 359 -9.92 -7.94 -8.52
CA ALA A 359 -10.66 -7.23 -7.47
C ALA A 359 -11.30 -5.93 -8.00
N SER A 360 -10.54 -5.12 -8.73
CA SER A 360 -11.07 -3.89 -9.31
C SER A 360 -12.10 -4.15 -10.41
N ALA A 361 -11.94 -5.20 -11.22
CA ALA A 361 -12.91 -5.55 -12.25
C ALA A 361 -14.24 -6.08 -11.70
N TYR A 362 -14.23 -6.63 -10.47
CA TYR A 362 -15.44 -7.08 -9.79
C TYR A 362 -16.38 -5.92 -9.45
N THR A 363 -15.83 -4.79 -8.98
CA THR A 363 -16.61 -3.59 -8.61
C THR A 363 -16.82 -2.62 -9.77
N ASP A 364 -15.93 -2.62 -10.76
CA ASP A 364 -15.99 -1.74 -11.93
C ASP A 364 -15.63 -2.50 -13.22
N THR A 365 -16.65 -2.88 -13.99
CA THR A 365 -16.48 -3.66 -15.23
C THR A 365 -15.75 -2.92 -16.35
N ALA A 366 -15.47 -1.63 -16.20
CA ALA A 366 -14.62 -0.89 -17.14
C ALA A 366 -13.12 -1.03 -16.81
N MET A 367 -12.77 -1.68 -15.70
CA MET A 367 -11.38 -2.00 -15.35
C MET A 367 -10.81 -3.05 -16.30
N LYS A 368 -9.67 -2.74 -16.91
CA LYS A 368 -8.97 -3.68 -17.82
C LYS A 368 -7.51 -3.93 -17.47
N VAL A 369 -6.96 -3.12 -16.57
CA VAL A 369 -5.55 -3.18 -16.15
C VAL A 369 -5.48 -3.00 -14.64
N GLY A 370 -4.73 -3.89 -13.98
CA GLY A 370 -4.28 -3.73 -12.60
C GLY A 370 -2.84 -3.25 -12.59
N CYS A 371 -2.51 -2.28 -11.75
CA CYS A 371 -1.15 -1.75 -11.61
C CYS A 371 -0.75 -1.67 -10.14
N ILE A 372 0.53 -1.93 -9.87
CA ILE A 372 1.16 -1.62 -8.60
C ILE A 372 2.19 -0.53 -8.84
N PHE A 373 2.07 0.59 -8.11
CA PHE A 373 3.05 1.66 -8.02
C PHE A 373 3.36 1.91 -6.54
N GLY A 374 4.30 1.13 -5.98
CA GLY A 374 4.62 1.12 -4.56
C GLY A 374 6.12 1.02 -4.34
N THR A 375 6.56 0.11 -3.46
CA THR A 375 7.98 -0.20 -3.28
C THR A 375 8.62 -0.70 -4.57
N GLY A 376 7.89 -1.52 -5.33
CA GLY A 376 8.19 -1.91 -6.70
C GLY A 376 7.13 -1.39 -7.70
N CYS A 377 7.19 -1.86 -8.93
CA CYS A 377 6.16 -1.58 -9.92
C CYS A 377 5.79 -2.82 -10.74
N ASN A 378 4.50 -2.96 -11.05
CA ASN A 378 4.02 -4.06 -11.89
C ASN A 378 2.69 -3.72 -12.58
N ALA A 379 2.32 -4.49 -13.61
CA ALA A 379 0.99 -4.47 -14.20
C ALA A 379 0.50 -5.86 -14.57
N ALA A 380 -0.82 -6.01 -14.59
CA ALA A 380 -1.52 -7.16 -15.12
C ALA A 380 -2.70 -6.70 -15.98
N TYR A 381 -2.96 -7.42 -17.06
CA TYR A 381 -4.11 -7.18 -17.94
C TYR A 381 -4.61 -8.49 -18.56
N MET A 382 -5.78 -8.46 -19.18
CA MET A 382 -6.33 -9.64 -19.86
C MET A 382 -5.90 -9.69 -21.32
N GLU A 383 -5.25 -10.78 -21.71
CA GLU A 383 -4.92 -11.14 -23.09
C GLU A 383 -5.85 -12.24 -23.60
N THR A 384 -5.82 -12.54 -24.89
CA THR A 384 -6.47 -13.74 -25.47
C THR A 384 -5.41 -14.80 -25.76
N CYS A 385 -5.73 -16.09 -25.55
CA CYS A 385 -4.75 -17.17 -25.71
C CYS A 385 -4.12 -17.22 -27.12
N GLY A 386 -4.85 -16.81 -28.16
CA GLY A 386 -4.33 -16.69 -29.53
C GLY A 386 -3.20 -15.65 -29.69
N GLU A 387 -3.15 -14.65 -28.81
CA GLU A 387 -2.12 -13.61 -28.76
C GLU A 387 -0.95 -13.97 -27.82
N VAL A 388 -0.90 -15.21 -27.33
CA VAL A 388 0.16 -15.72 -26.43
C VAL A 388 0.90 -16.90 -27.08
N PRO A 389 1.80 -16.67 -28.06
CA PRO A 389 2.48 -17.74 -28.78
C PRO A 389 3.20 -18.78 -27.90
N LYS A 390 3.74 -18.38 -26.74
CA LYS A 390 4.37 -19.33 -25.79
C LYS A 390 3.42 -20.38 -25.22
N LEU A 391 2.11 -20.17 -25.28
CA LEU A 391 1.08 -21.13 -24.90
C LEU A 391 0.49 -21.91 -26.09
N ALA A 392 0.96 -21.70 -27.33
CA ALA A 392 0.37 -22.34 -28.51
C ALA A 392 0.37 -23.88 -28.43
N HIS A 393 1.35 -24.47 -27.73
CA HIS A 393 1.45 -25.91 -27.51
C HIS A 393 0.29 -26.49 -26.68
N MET A 394 -0.39 -25.67 -25.88
CA MET A 394 -1.55 -26.07 -25.07
C MET A 394 -2.84 -26.20 -25.88
N LYS A 395 -2.88 -25.71 -27.13
CA LYS A 395 -4.03 -25.79 -28.05
C LYS A 395 -5.35 -25.29 -27.43
N LEU A 396 -5.25 -24.24 -26.63
CA LEU A 396 -6.41 -23.56 -26.05
C LEU A 396 -7.19 -22.83 -27.15
N ASP A 397 -8.49 -22.61 -26.93
CA ASP A 397 -9.29 -21.78 -27.83
C ASP A 397 -8.67 -20.36 -27.91
N PRO A 398 -8.32 -19.86 -29.12
CA PRO A 398 -7.67 -18.57 -29.31
C PRO A 398 -8.40 -17.39 -28.64
N GLU A 399 -9.72 -17.44 -28.52
CA GLU A 399 -10.53 -16.38 -27.91
C GLU A 399 -10.60 -16.47 -26.38
N THR A 400 -10.06 -17.55 -25.79
CA THR A 400 -10.09 -17.72 -24.34
C THR A 400 -9.28 -16.62 -23.67
N PRO A 401 -9.87 -15.83 -22.77
CA PRO A 401 -9.13 -14.80 -22.04
C PRO A 401 -8.12 -15.46 -21.09
N ILE A 402 -6.98 -14.82 -20.87
CA ILE A 402 -5.99 -15.20 -19.87
C ILE A 402 -5.31 -13.94 -19.32
N ALA A 403 -5.32 -13.79 -18.00
CA ALA A 403 -4.62 -12.68 -17.38
C ALA A 403 -3.11 -12.90 -17.50
N ILE A 404 -2.41 -11.82 -17.82
CA ILE A 404 -0.97 -11.77 -17.95
C ILE A 404 -0.43 -10.87 -16.84
N ASN A 405 0.43 -11.42 -16.01
CA ASN A 405 1.27 -10.66 -15.10
C ASN A 405 2.51 -10.20 -15.88
N CYS A 406 2.63 -8.91 -16.17
CA CYS A 406 3.68 -8.40 -17.04
C CYS A 406 5.07 -8.57 -16.44
N GLU A 407 5.23 -8.37 -15.12
CA GLU A 407 6.54 -8.19 -14.46
C GLU A 407 7.36 -7.07 -15.16
N TRP A 408 6.67 -5.97 -15.50
CA TRP A 408 7.19 -4.93 -16.39
C TRP A 408 8.31 -4.07 -15.79
N GLY A 409 8.69 -4.31 -14.53
CA GLY A 409 9.82 -3.64 -13.89
C GLY A 409 11.13 -3.89 -14.63
N ALA A 410 11.21 -5.01 -15.36
CA ALA A 410 12.33 -5.42 -16.21
C ALA A 410 12.34 -4.76 -17.60
N PHE A 411 11.37 -3.91 -17.93
CA PHE A 411 11.37 -3.19 -19.21
C PHE A 411 12.66 -2.39 -19.39
N ASP A 412 13.24 -2.50 -20.59
CA ASP A 412 14.43 -1.78 -21.04
C ASP A 412 15.69 -2.04 -20.19
N ASN A 413 15.87 -3.28 -19.69
CA ASN A 413 17.13 -3.75 -19.10
C ASN A 413 18.31 -3.64 -20.10
N GLU A 414 18.01 -3.65 -21.39
CA GLU A 414 18.95 -3.40 -22.48
C GLU A 414 19.35 -1.91 -22.63
N HIS A 415 18.68 -1.00 -21.92
CA HIS A 415 18.93 0.45 -21.87
C HIS A 415 18.86 1.14 -23.23
N VAL A 416 17.81 0.87 -24.02
CA VAL A 416 17.63 1.43 -25.36
C VAL A 416 16.90 2.77 -25.33
N VAL A 417 15.84 2.90 -24.53
CA VAL A 417 14.95 4.09 -24.60
C VAL A 417 14.79 4.86 -23.29
N LEU A 418 15.00 4.26 -22.12
CA LEU A 418 14.80 4.97 -20.86
C LEU A 418 15.84 6.09 -20.67
N PRO A 419 15.41 7.31 -20.27
CA PRO A 419 16.30 8.45 -20.07
C PRO A 419 17.03 8.33 -18.74
N ARG A 420 17.94 7.35 -18.64
CA ARG A 420 18.73 7.09 -17.44
C ARG A 420 19.74 8.21 -17.22
N THR A 421 19.70 8.81 -16.03
CA THR A 421 20.71 9.76 -15.56
C THR A 421 21.91 8.99 -14.98
N GLN A 422 23.01 9.71 -14.70
CA GLN A 422 24.15 9.15 -13.98
C GLN A 422 23.75 8.54 -12.62
N TYR A 423 22.73 9.10 -11.95
CA TYR A 423 22.28 8.61 -10.65
C TYR A 423 21.55 7.27 -10.77
N ASP A 424 20.75 7.11 -11.83
CA ASP A 424 20.07 5.84 -12.11
C ASP A 424 21.08 4.74 -12.49
N VAL A 425 22.21 5.10 -13.10
CA VAL A 425 23.34 4.19 -13.37
C VAL A 425 24.04 3.76 -12.09
N ILE A 426 24.25 4.68 -11.14
CA ILE A 426 24.83 4.36 -9.82
C ILE A 426 23.91 3.40 -9.06
N ILE A 427 22.61 3.73 -8.96
CA ILE A 427 21.61 2.88 -8.30
C ILE A 427 21.61 1.48 -8.89
N ASP A 428 21.62 1.37 -10.22
CA ASP A 428 21.62 0.08 -10.89
C ASP A 428 22.89 -0.72 -10.55
N LYS A 429 24.08 -0.10 -10.68
CA LYS A 429 25.37 -0.74 -10.40
C LYS A 429 25.53 -1.19 -8.96
N GLU A 430 25.01 -0.44 -8.01
CA GLU A 430 25.11 -0.72 -6.56
C GLU A 430 23.95 -1.57 -6.04
N SER A 431 22.91 -1.78 -6.84
CA SER A 431 21.81 -2.66 -6.46
C SER A 431 22.26 -4.12 -6.35
N PRO A 432 21.51 -4.97 -5.62
CA PRO A 432 21.81 -6.40 -5.55
C PRO A 432 21.86 -7.12 -6.90
N ARG A 433 21.24 -6.53 -7.94
CA ARG A 433 21.17 -7.10 -9.30
C ARG A 433 21.39 -6.01 -10.35
N PRO A 434 22.65 -5.67 -10.64
CA PRO A 434 22.98 -4.73 -11.71
C PRO A 434 22.46 -5.21 -13.07
N GLY A 435 21.92 -4.30 -13.87
CA GLY A 435 21.36 -4.57 -15.20
C GLY A 435 19.97 -5.22 -15.20
N GLN A 436 19.32 -5.36 -14.05
CA GLN A 436 17.94 -5.86 -13.95
C GLN A 436 17.00 -4.79 -13.40
N GLN A 437 15.70 -4.94 -13.65
CA GLN A 437 14.66 -4.05 -13.12
C GLN A 437 14.87 -2.57 -13.50
N ALA A 438 15.34 -2.30 -14.72
CA ALA A 438 15.70 -0.95 -15.17
C ALA A 438 14.51 0.03 -15.07
N PHE A 439 13.32 -0.36 -15.52
CA PHE A 439 12.13 0.48 -15.41
C PHE A 439 11.68 0.70 -13.96
N GLU A 440 11.70 -0.35 -13.14
CA GLU A 440 11.33 -0.25 -11.72
C GLU A 440 12.24 0.72 -10.95
N LYS A 441 13.55 0.64 -11.19
CA LYS A 441 14.55 1.55 -10.59
C LYS A 441 14.30 3.02 -10.89
N MET A 442 13.62 3.32 -12.00
CA MET A 442 13.32 4.70 -12.42
C MET A 442 12.05 5.27 -11.80
N ILE A 443 11.10 4.42 -11.37
CA ILE A 443 9.73 4.87 -11.00
C ILE A 443 9.27 4.43 -9.61
N ALA A 444 9.83 3.36 -9.05
CA ALA A 444 9.32 2.76 -7.84
C ALA A 444 9.80 3.52 -6.59
N GLY A 445 8.96 3.52 -5.55
CA GLY A 445 9.15 4.29 -4.33
C GLY A 445 10.40 3.93 -3.54
N LEU A 446 10.94 2.72 -3.71
CA LEU A 446 12.22 2.32 -3.12
C LEU A 446 13.38 3.20 -3.61
N TYR A 447 13.35 3.66 -4.86
CA TYR A 447 14.49 4.31 -5.51
C TYR A 447 14.34 5.83 -5.60
N LEU A 448 13.13 6.39 -5.50
CA LEU A 448 12.93 7.85 -5.60
C LEU A 448 13.73 8.63 -4.54
N GLY A 449 13.76 8.12 -3.30
CA GLY A 449 14.57 8.67 -2.21
C GLY A 449 16.07 8.57 -2.46
N GLU A 450 16.52 7.47 -3.08
CA GLU A 450 17.93 7.23 -3.37
C GLU A 450 18.45 8.11 -4.50
N VAL A 451 17.64 8.33 -5.56
CA VAL A 451 17.96 9.30 -6.62
C VAL A 451 18.14 10.70 -6.01
N PHE A 452 17.20 11.12 -5.16
CA PHE A 452 17.26 12.41 -4.48
C PHE A 452 18.51 12.54 -3.62
N ARG A 453 18.83 11.51 -2.83
CA ARG A 453 20.02 11.44 -1.98
C ARG A 453 21.31 11.60 -2.80
N LEU A 454 21.46 10.82 -3.87
CA LEU A 454 22.65 10.84 -4.73
C LEU A 454 22.87 12.21 -5.37
N VAL A 455 21.80 12.87 -5.83
CA VAL A 455 21.88 14.23 -6.36
C VAL A 455 22.38 15.20 -5.29
N LEU A 456 21.83 15.16 -4.06
CA LEU A 456 22.28 16.06 -2.99
C LEU A 456 23.74 15.82 -2.58
N VAL A 457 24.20 14.55 -2.56
CA VAL A 457 25.61 14.24 -2.32
C VAL A 457 26.48 14.82 -3.44
N ASP A 458 26.10 14.63 -4.70
CA ASP A 458 26.87 15.13 -5.84
C ASP A 458 26.97 16.67 -5.83
N LEU A 459 25.85 17.35 -5.54
CA LEU A 459 25.81 18.81 -5.45
C LEU A 459 26.61 19.35 -4.26
N HIS A 460 26.62 18.66 -3.11
CA HIS A 460 27.44 19.08 -1.97
C HIS A 460 28.93 18.98 -2.31
N GLU A 461 29.33 17.92 -3.02
CA GLU A 461 30.73 17.67 -3.38
C GLU A 461 31.23 18.58 -4.52
N LYS A 462 30.35 19.01 -5.43
CA LYS A 462 30.72 19.79 -6.64
C LYS A 462 30.28 21.26 -6.65
N SER A 463 29.17 21.58 -6.00
CA SER A 463 28.45 22.85 -6.16
C SER A 463 28.19 23.57 -4.83
N HIS A 464 28.90 23.17 -3.77
CA HIS A 464 28.93 23.82 -2.45
C HIS A 464 27.58 24.04 -1.75
N ILE A 465 26.54 23.23 -2.03
CA ILE A 465 25.34 23.24 -1.17
C ILE A 465 25.68 22.66 0.20
N PHE A 466 25.01 23.11 1.26
CA PHE A 466 25.26 22.71 2.65
C PHE A 466 26.72 22.96 3.09
N GLU A 467 27.30 24.07 2.66
CA GLU A 467 28.70 24.41 2.93
C GLU A 467 29.03 24.36 4.44
N GLY A 468 30.12 23.65 4.78
CA GLY A 468 30.61 23.51 6.15
C GLY A 468 29.79 22.56 7.04
N GLN A 469 28.78 21.86 6.51
CA GLN A 469 27.95 20.93 7.28
C GLN A 469 28.39 19.46 7.13
N ASP A 470 28.12 18.66 8.17
CA ASP A 470 28.37 17.22 8.14
C ASP A 470 27.24 16.48 7.41
N ILE A 471 27.58 15.86 6.28
CA ILE A 471 26.64 15.09 5.47
C ILE A 471 26.75 13.57 5.66
N ALA A 472 27.40 13.08 6.72
CA ALA A 472 27.59 11.64 6.96
C ALA A 472 26.28 10.83 6.92
N LYS A 473 25.17 11.39 7.44
CA LYS A 473 23.84 10.77 7.38
C LYS A 473 23.31 10.67 5.95
N LEU A 474 23.52 11.70 5.14
CA LEU A 474 23.11 11.75 3.73
C LEU A 474 23.95 10.81 2.85
N LYS A 475 25.20 10.53 3.22
CA LYS A 475 26.07 9.58 2.49
C LYS A 475 25.65 8.11 2.64
N ARG A 476 24.82 7.78 3.63
CA ARG A 476 24.32 6.42 3.82
C ARG A 476 23.30 6.06 2.73
N ALA A 477 23.59 5.07 1.90
CA ALA A 477 22.69 4.57 0.88
C ALA A 477 21.32 4.18 1.47
N TYR A 478 20.25 4.50 0.73
CA TYR A 478 18.85 4.26 1.11
C TYR A 478 18.46 4.87 2.48
N SER A 479 19.17 5.93 2.92
CA SER A 479 18.79 6.70 4.12
C SER A 479 17.53 7.55 3.93
N LEU A 480 17.17 7.82 2.67
CA LEU A 480 15.97 8.56 2.27
C LEU A 480 15.07 7.65 1.45
N ASP A 481 13.77 7.73 1.70
CA ASP A 481 12.72 7.00 0.97
C ASP A 481 11.78 7.98 0.24
N ALA A 482 10.83 7.45 -0.55
CA ALA A 482 9.86 8.29 -1.25
C ALA A 482 8.97 9.14 -0.33
N SER A 483 8.81 8.79 0.95
CA SER A 483 8.03 9.61 1.90
C SER A 483 8.76 10.91 2.23
N PHE A 484 10.08 10.92 2.19
CA PHE A 484 10.88 12.13 2.35
C PHE A 484 10.54 13.17 1.27
N LEU A 485 10.54 12.77 0.00
CA LEU A 485 10.18 13.65 -1.12
C LEU A 485 8.70 14.07 -1.04
N SER A 486 7.82 13.13 -0.68
CA SER A 486 6.40 13.41 -0.46
C SER A 486 6.21 14.53 0.55
N SER A 487 6.89 14.48 1.70
CA SER A 487 6.82 15.53 2.73
C SER A 487 7.36 16.88 2.24
N ILE A 488 8.41 16.89 1.41
CA ILE A 488 8.93 18.13 0.79
C ILE A 488 7.88 18.76 -0.14
N GLU A 489 7.25 17.96 -1.00
CA GLU A 489 6.23 18.45 -1.94
C GLU A 489 4.92 18.87 -1.24
N GLU A 490 4.63 18.30 -0.07
CA GLU A 490 3.46 18.65 0.73
C GLU A 490 3.65 19.88 1.63
N ASP A 491 4.89 20.38 1.78
CA ASP A 491 5.17 21.57 2.58
C ASP A 491 4.32 22.76 2.06
N PRO A 492 3.36 23.26 2.88
CA PRO A 492 2.42 24.28 2.45
C PRO A 492 2.96 25.71 2.63
N TYR A 493 4.14 25.87 3.22
CA TYR A 493 4.67 27.17 3.63
C TYR A 493 5.64 27.74 2.59
N GLU A 494 5.49 29.02 2.27
CA GLU A 494 6.35 29.71 1.29
C GLU A 494 7.84 29.76 1.70
N ASN A 495 8.12 29.68 3.00
CA ASN A 495 9.48 29.64 3.54
C ASN A 495 10.02 28.20 3.71
N LEU A 496 9.25 27.18 3.30
CA LEU A 496 9.63 25.77 3.35
C LEU A 496 10.09 25.30 4.75
N SER A 497 9.39 25.75 5.80
CA SER A 497 9.78 25.45 7.19
C SER A 497 9.63 23.97 7.56
N GLU A 498 8.65 23.26 7.01
CA GLU A 498 8.51 21.82 7.29
C GLU A 498 9.63 21.03 6.60
N THR A 499 10.04 21.47 5.41
CA THR A 499 11.21 20.95 4.68
C THR A 499 12.50 21.19 5.46
N GLN A 500 12.67 22.38 6.04
CA GLN A 500 13.80 22.70 6.91
C GLN A 500 13.85 21.77 8.12
N ASP A 501 12.73 21.61 8.83
CA ASP A 501 12.64 20.72 9.99
C ASP A 501 12.91 19.26 9.60
N LEU A 502 12.45 18.83 8.43
CA LEU A 502 12.67 17.49 7.90
C LEU A 502 14.17 17.23 7.66
N LEU A 503 14.87 18.15 6.98
CA LEU A 503 16.32 18.07 6.75
C LEU A 503 17.10 18.09 8.08
N ALA A 504 16.72 18.96 9.01
CA ALA A 504 17.36 19.07 10.32
C ALA A 504 17.19 17.78 11.15
N ASN A 505 15.97 17.23 11.20
CA ASN A 505 15.65 16.07 12.04
C ASN A 505 16.23 14.77 11.46
N LYS A 506 16.16 14.58 10.14
CA LYS A 506 16.62 13.33 9.50
C LYS A 506 18.11 13.34 9.22
N LEU A 507 18.64 14.46 8.72
CA LEU A 507 20.00 14.55 8.20
C LEU A 507 20.92 15.41 9.06
N SER A 508 20.39 16.16 10.02
CA SER A 508 21.16 17.16 10.78
C SER A 508 21.74 18.27 9.91
N ILE A 509 21.04 18.59 8.83
CA ILE A 509 21.40 19.64 7.87
C ILE A 509 20.48 20.85 8.08
N GLN A 510 21.08 22.04 8.18
CA GLN A 510 20.41 23.33 8.19
C GLN A 510 20.54 23.97 6.81
N ALA A 511 19.51 23.85 5.96
CA ALA A 511 19.54 24.43 4.63
C ALA A 511 19.28 25.94 4.65
N THR A 512 19.86 26.64 3.70
CA THR A 512 19.49 28.01 3.34
C THR A 512 18.20 28.01 2.51
N ARG A 513 17.53 29.16 2.40
CA ARG A 513 16.31 29.27 1.59
C ARG A 513 16.50 28.82 0.13
N PRO A 514 17.55 29.24 -0.60
CA PRO A 514 17.77 28.75 -1.96
C PRO A 514 17.98 27.22 -2.04
N GLU A 515 18.65 26.62 -1.04
CA GLU A 515 18.83 25.16 -0.99
C GLU A 515 17.52 24.42 -0.71
N LEU A 516 16.64 24.98 0.12
CA LEU A 516 15.28 24.46 0.32
C LEU A 516 14.48 24.49 -0.98
N GLU A 517 14.56 25.60 -1.73
CA GLU A 517 13.91 25.76 -3.03
C GLU A 517 14.47 24.74 -4.06
N LEU A 518 15.79 24.50 -4.06
CA LEU A 518 16.40 23.42 -4.84
C LEU A 518 15.87 22.04 -4.43
N CYS A 519 15.81 21.73 -3.13
CA CYS A 519 15.29 20.45 -2.64
C CYS A 519 13.84 20.23 -3.07
N ARG A 520 13.00 21.27 -2.95
CA ARG A 520 11.62 21.25 -3.42
C ARG A 520 11.55 20.97 -4.91
N ARG A 521 12.34 21.69 -5.71
CA ARG A 521 12.33 21.53 -7.16
C ARG A 521 12.80 20.14 -7.60
N LEU A 522 13.82 19.61 -6.95
CA LEU A 522 14.33 18.27 -7.22
C LEU A 522 13.30 17.18 -6.89
N ALA A 523 12.59 17.29 -5.76
CA ALA A 523 11.53 16.35 -5.41
C ALA A 523 10.42 16.35 -6.48
N GLU A 524 9.98 17.54 -6.92
CA GLU A 524 8.99 17.69 -7.99
C GLU A 524 9.42 17.07 -9.31
N LEU A 525 10.70 17.24 -9.69
CA LEU A 525 11.27 16.67 -10.92
C LEU A 525 11.27 15.15 -10.89
N ILE A 526 11.75 14.56 -9.79
CA ILE A 526 11.79 13.10 -9.60
C ILE A 526 10.37 12.51 -9.59
N GLY A 527 9.45 13.11 -8.83
CA GLY A 527 8.05 12.68 -8.77
C GLY A 527 7.33 12.82 -10.12
N THR A 528 7.62 13.87 -10.88
CA THR A 528 7.08 14.09 -12.23
C THR A 528 7.62 13.07 -13.23
N ARG A 529 8.94 12.82 -13.22
CA ARG A 529 9.57 11.78 -14.04
C ARG A 529 8.94 10.42 -13.78
N ALA A 530 8.83 10.02 -12.51
CA ALA A 530 8.26 8.74 -12.12
C ALA A 530 6.82 8.56 -12.61
N ALA A 531 5.96 9.57 -12.45
CA ALA A 531 4.58 9.53 -12.92
C ALA A 531 4.47 9.46 -14.46
N ARG A 532 5.31 10.22 -15.18
CA ARG A 532 5.35 10.22 -16.65
C ARG A 532 5.79 8.88 -17.23
N LEU A 533 6.86 8.31 -16.69
CA LEU A 533 7.34 6.99 -17.07
C LEU A 533 6.32 5.89 -16.74
N SER A 534 5.69 5.95 -15.56
CA SER A 534 4.61 5.02 -15.17
C SER A 534 3.45 5.02 -16.18
N SER A 535 3.04 6.21 -16.66
CA SER A 535 1.99 6.34 -17.67
C SER A 535 2.37 5.74 -19.02
N CYS A 536 3.66 5.65 -19.37
CA CYS A 536 4.10 5.02 -20.62
C CYS A 536 3.75 3.52 -20.64
N GLY A 537 3.88 2.82 -19.51
CA GLY A 537 3.50 1.40 -19.42
C GLY A 537 1.99 1.20 -19.60
N VAL A 538 1.16 2.01 -18.94
CA VAL A 538 -0.31 1.98 -19.10
C VAL A 538 -0.71 2.29 -20.54
N ALA A 539 -0.10 3.33 -21.13
CA ALA A 539 -0.34 3.69 -22.52
C ALA A 539 0.09 2.60 -23.50
N ALA A 540 1.16 1.86 -23.19
CA ALA A 540 1.65 0.77 -24.01
C ALA A 540 0.66 -0.40 -24.04
N ILE A 541 0.09 -0.77 -22.88
CA ILE A 541 -0.97 -1.80 -22.83
C ILE A 541 -2.20 -1.34 -23.63
N ALA A 542 -2.61 -0.07 -23.47
CA ALA A 542 -3.72 0.49 -24.24
C ALA A 542 -3.49 0.43 -25.75
N LYS A 543 -2.30 0.85 -26.22
CA LYS A 543 -1.90 0.79 -27.64
C LYS A 543 -1.83 -0.64 -28.15
N LYS A 544 -1.17 -1.56 -27.41
CA LYS A 544 -1.07 -2.98 -27.78
C LYS A 544 -2.45 -3.60 -27.99
N LYS A 545 -3.40 -3.29 -27.10
CA LYS A 545 -4.75 -3.86 -27.14
C LYS A 545 -5.74 -3.09 -28.00
N GLY A 546 -5.37 -1.93 -28.55
CA GLY A 546 -6.29 -1.05 -29.26
C GLY A 546 -7.44 -0.55 -28.39
N TRP A 547 -7.23 -0.40 -27.08
CA TRP A 547 -8.28 0.07 -26.16
C TRP A 547 -8.31 1.59 -26.09
N GLU A 548 -9.43 2.18 -26.49
CA GLU A 548 -9.60 3.64 -26.50
C GLU A 548 -10.08 4.21 -25.16
N SER A 549 -10.87 3.44 -24.38
CA SER A 549 -11.44 3.89 -23.11
C SER A 549 -11.55 2.72 -22.13
N PHE A 550 -10.99 2.88 -20.94
CA PHE A 550 -11.04 1.90 -19.84
C PHE A 550 -10.55 2.54 -18.53
N HIS A 551 -10.77 1.84 -17.42
CA HIS A 551 -10.20 2.23 -16.13
C HIS A 551 -9.01 1.33 -15.77
N VAL A 552 -8.10 1.88 -14.99
CA VAL A 552 -6.94 1.17 -14.43
C VAL A 552 -7.07 1.17 -12.92
N GLY A 553 -7.06 -0.01 -12.31
CA GLY A 553 -6.99 -0.17 -10.87
C GLY A 553 -5.54 -0.11 -10.43
N ALA A 554 -5.14 0.95 -9.73
CA ALA A 554 -3.78 1.13 -9.24
C ALA A 554 -3.72 1.08 -7.71
N ASP A 555 -2.84 0.24 -7.18
CA ASP A 555 -2.48 0.22 -5.76
C ASP A 555 -0.99 0.57 -5.57
N GLY A 556 -0.55 0.65 -4.33
CA GLY A 556 0.81 0.94 -3.93
C GLY A 556 0.98 2.32 -3.32
N SER A 557 1.99 2.46 -2.47
CA SER A 557 2.25 3.66 -1.68
C SER A 557 2.53 4.89 -2.53
N VAL A 558 3.19 4.75 -3.69
CA VAL A 558 3.50 5.89 -4.56
C VAL A 558 2.20 6.42 -5.16
N PHE A 559 1.37 5.56 -5.75
CA PHE A 559 0.10 6.02 -6.33
C PHE A 559 -0.85 6.62 -5.29
N ASN A 560 -0.94 6.00 -4.11
CA ASN A 560 -1.92 6.39 -3.09
C ASN A 560 -1.49 7.57 -2.22
N LYS A 561 -0.18 7.75 -1.99
CA LYS A 561 0.33 8.72 -1.00
C LYS A 561 1.23 9.79 -1.60
N TYR A 562 1.89 9.53 -2.73
CA TYR A 562 2.82 10.52 -3.29
C TYR A 562 2.04 11.70 -3.91
N PRO A 563 2.33 12.95 -3.53
CA PRO A 563 1.55 14.11 -3.94
C PRO A 563 1.60 14.30 -5.45
N HIS A 564 0.46 14.69 -6.01
CA HIS A 564 0.28 14.99 -7.44
C HIS A 564 0.56 13.82 -8.41
N PHE A 565 0.90 12.62 -7.95
CA PHE A 565 1.25 11.49 -8.82
C PHE A 565 0.11 11.15 -9.79
N LYS A 566 -1.13 11.07 -9.28
CA LYS A 566 -2.33 10.83 -10.09
C LYS A 566 -2.55 11.90 -11.15
N THR A 567 -2.42 13.17 -10.77
CA THR A 567 -2.61 14.31 -11.68
C THR A 567 -1.53 14.40 -12.75
N ARG A 568 -0.27 14.10 -12.39
CA ARG A 568 0.87 14.03 -13.31
C ARG A 568 0.71 12.86 -14.29
N GLY A 569 0.30 11.70 -13.81
CA GLY A 569 0.02 10.53 -14.64
C GLY A 569 -1.10 10.77 -15.66
N ALA A 570 -2.20 11.40 -15.23
CA ALA A 570 -3.30 11.79 -16.13
C ALA A 570 -2.85 12.82 -17.19
N ALA A 571 -2.02 13.80 -16.81
CA ALA A 571 -1.45 14.74 -17.77
C ALA A 571 -0.54 14.05 -18.79
N ALA A 572 0.31 13.12 -18.34
CA ALA A 572 1.17 12.34 -19.21
C ALA A 572 0.37 11.51 -20.23
N LEU A 573 -0.73 10.87 -19.82
CA LEU A 573 -1.62 10.14 -20.74
C LEU A 573 -2.24 11.06 -21.81
N ARG A 574 -2.72 12.25 -21.42
CA ARG A 574 -3.23 13.24 -22.40
C ARG A 574 -2.17 13.63 -23.42
N GLU A 575 -0.92 13.79 -23.00
CA GLU A 575 0.20 14.12 -23.88
C GLU A 575 0.57 12.96 -24.82
N ILE A 576 0.59 11.72 -24.30
CA ILE A 576 0.91 10.52 -25.10
C ILE A 576 -0.14 10.30 -26.21
N PHE A 577 -1.42 10.54 -25.92
CA PHE A 577 -2.53 10.30 -26.85
C PHE A 577 -3.07 11.56 -27.53
N ASP A 578 -2.43 12.73 -27.34
CA ASP A 578 -2.85 14.02 -27.90
C ASP A 578 -4.32 14.37 -27.61
N TRP A 579 -4.82 14.05 -26.41
CA TRP A 579 -6.21 14.27 -26.06
C TRP A 579 -6.55 15.76 -25.92
N PRO A 580 -7.71 16.19 -26.45
CA PRO A 580 -8.14 17.58 -26.36
C PRO A 580 -8.43 17.99 -24.91
N LYS A 581 -8.02 19.20 -24.54
CA LYS A 581 -8.29 19.78 -23.22
C LYS A 581 -9.80 19.90 -22.97
N GLY A 582 -10.20 19.73 -21.71
CA GLY A 582 -11.58 19.96 -21.25
C GLY A 582 -12.56 18.81 -21.47
N LYS A 583 -12.12 17.70 -22.07
CA LYS A 583 -12.87 16.43 -22.09
C LYS A 583 -12.47 15.54 -20.92
N ARG A 584 -13.33 14.58 -20.59
CA ARG A 584 -13.00 13.52 -19.63
C ARG A 584 -11.92 12.62 -20.26
N ASP A 585 -10.92 12.26 -19.48
CA ASP A 585 -9.85 11.36 -19.92
C ASP A 585 -10.44 9.96 -20.21
N PRO A 586 -10.22 9.40 -21.42
CA PRO A 586 -10.69 8.06 -21.79
C PRO A 586 -10.05 6.94 -20.97
N ILE A 587 -8.79 7.11 -20.55
CA ILE A 587 -8.10 6.20 -19.63
C ILE A 587 -8.02 6.88 -18.28
N ASP A 588 -8.61 6.25 -17.27
CA ASP A 588 -8.74 6.80 -15.91
C ASP A 588 -8.08 5.85 -14.91
N ILE A 589 -6.98 6.29 -14.30
CA ILE A 589 -6.26 5.51 -13.28
C ILE A 589 -6.86 5.84 -11.91
N ARG A 590 -7.42 4.83 -11.26
CA ARG A 590 -8.13 4.92 -9.98
C ARG A 590 -7.42 4.13 -8.89
N ALA A 591 -7.76 4.41 -7.64
CA ALA A 591 -7.35 3.52 -6.55
C ALA A 591 -8.02 2.16 -6.76
N ALA A 592 -7.23 1.10 -6.66
CA ALA A 592 -7.75 -0.25 -6.72
C ALA A 592 -8.46 -0.65 -5.42
N GLU A 593 -9.24 -1.71 -5.53
CA GLU A 593 -9.71 -2.46 -4.37
C GLU A 593 -8.56 -3.33 -3.82
N ASP A 594 -8.80 -4.01 -2.69
CA ASP A 594 -7.82 -4.88 -2.06
C ASP A 594 -7.45 -6.09 -2.95
N GLY A 595 -6.41 -5.92 -3.77
CA GLY A 595 -5.98 -6.91 -4.75
C GLY A 595 -5.47 -8.21 -4.13
N SER A 596 -4.66 -8.12 -3.06
CA SER A 596 -4.03 -9.31 -2.47
C SER A 596 -4.97 -10.09 -1.53
N GLY A 597 -6.03 -9.47 -1.02
CA GLY A 597 -7.12 -10.13 -0.31
C GLY A 597 -8.25 -10.55 -1.24
N VAL A 598 -9.12 -9.60 -1.59
CA VAL A 598 -10.36 -9.82 -2.37
C VAL A 598 -10.05 -10.42 -3.74
N GLY A 599 -8.99 -9.95 -4.40
CA GLY A 599 -8.60 -10.48 -5.71
C GLY A 599 -8.20 -11.95 -5.68
N ALA A 600 -7.54 -12.40 -4.61
CA ALA A 600 -7.16 -13.81 -4.44
C ALA A 600 -8.39 -14.71 -4.24
N ALA A 601 -9.31 -14.28 -3.39
CA ALA A 601 -10.59 -14.96 -3.20
C ALA A 601 -11.41 -15.05 -4.49
N LEU A 602 -11.51 -13.94 -5.25
CA LEU A 602 -12.21 -13.93 -6.53
C LEU A 602 -11.55 -14.84 -7.56
N ILE A 603 -10.22 -14.89 -7.65
CA ILE A 603 -9.53 -15.81 -8.56
C ILE A 603 -9.77 -17.26 -8.15
N ALA A 604 -9.80 -17.57 -6.86
CA ALA A 604 -10.22 -18.89 -6.37
C ALA A 604 -11.66 -19.20 -6.80
N ALA A 605 -12.60 -18.27 -6.62
CA ALA A 605 -14.00 -18.43 -7.04
C ALA A 605 -14.13 -18.69 -8.56
N LEU A 606 -13.44 -17.90 -9.39
CA LEU A 606 -13.42 -18.07 -10.84
C LEU A 606 -12.81 -19.42 -11.26
N THR A 607 -11.78 -19.86 -10.54
CA THR A 607 -11.13 -21.15 -10.80
C THR A 607 -12.08 -22.31 -10.51
N LEU A 608 -12.74 -22.32 -9.34
CA LEU A 608 -13.72 -23.38 -9.01
C LEU A 608 -14.89 -23.40 -9.98
N LYS A 609 -15.41 -22.23 -10.37
CA LYS A 609 -16.50 -22.11 -11.35
C LYS A 609 -16.10 -22.73 -12.69
N ARG A 610 -14.89 -22.46 -13.19
CA ARG A 610 -14.39 -23.06 -14.43
C ARG A 610 -14.31 -24.59 -14.35
N ILE A 611 -13.90 -25.14 -13.21
CA ILE A 611 -13.87 -26.60 -13.00
C ILE A 611 -15.28 -27.19 -13.03
N GLN A 612 -16.26 -26.51 -12.41
CA GLN A 612 -17.67 -26.93 -12.44
C GLN A 612 -18.23 -26.93 -13.88
N GLU A 613 -17.83 -25.95 -14.69
CA GLU A 613 -18.18 -25.84 -16.12
C GLU A 613 -17.39 -26.82 -17.02
N GLY A 614 -16.47 -27.62 -16.45
CA GLY A 614 -15.68 -28.63 -17.16
C GLY A 614 -14.40 -28.10 -17.81
N ASN A 615 -14.05 -26.82 -17.62
CA ASN A 615 -12.80 -26.24 -18.09
C ASN A 615 -11.70 -26.38 -17.04
N VAL A 616 -10.83 -27.39 -17.25
CA VAL A 616 -9.71 -27.71 -16.34
C VAL A 616 -8.34 -27.24 -16.86
N ALA A 617 -8.30 -26.40 -17.89
CA ALA A 617 -7.05 -25.94 -18.48
C ALA A 617 -6.20 -25.15 -17.48
N GLY A 618 -4.92 -25.51 -17.34
CA GLY A 618 -3.99 -24.82 -16.45
C GLY A 618 -4.24 -25.09 -14.97
N ILE A 619 -4.82 -26.24 -14.61
CA ILE A 619 -5.04 -26.66 -13.22
C ILE A 619 -4.35 -28.01 -13.01
N GLN A 620 -3.55 -28.12 -11.95
CA GLN A 620 -2.92 -29.37 -11.54
C GLN A 620 -3.90 -30.17 -10.66
N HIS A 621 -4.04 -31.48 -10.92
CA HIS A 621 -4.95 -32.38 -10.20
C HIS A 621 -6.41 -31.89 -10.06
N PRO A 622 -7.07 -31.48 -11.16
CA PRO A 622 -8.41 -30.88 -11.14
C PRO A 622 -9.49 -31.78 -10.52
N GLU A 623 -9.32 -33.10 -10.55
CA GLU A 623 -10.21 -34.08 -9.95
C GLU A 623 -10.33 -33.97 -8.43
N THR A 624 -9.33 -33.36 -7.77
CA THR A 624 -9.29 -33.20 -6.31
C THR A 624 -9.76 -31.82 -5.85
N MET A 625 -9.82 -30.83 -6.75
CA MET A 625 -10.02 -29.42 -6.40
C MET A 625 -11.40 -29.10 -5.81
N LEU A 626 -12.46 -29.77 -6.28
CA LEU A 626 -13.81 -29.57 -5.73
C LEU A 626 -14.04 -30.42 -4.48
N LYS A 627 -13.30 -31.52 -4.30
CA LYS A 627 -13.57 -32.50 -3.24
C LYS A 627 -13.39 -31.87 -1.86
N GLY A 628 -14.40 -32.00 -1.01
CA GLY A 628 -14.39 -31.45 0.35
C GLY A 628 -14.79 -29.99 0.43
N THR A 629 -15.04 -29.31 -0.70
CA THR A 629 -15.51 -27.91 -0.72
C THR A 629 -17.02 -27.84 -0.94
N LYS A 630 -17.69 -26.77 -0.47
CA LYS A 630 -19.12 -26.50 -0.78
C LYS A 630 -19.42 -26.42 -2.28
N ALA A 631 -18.40 -26.16 -3.11
CA ALA A 631 -18.54 -26.14 -4.56
C ALA A 631 -18.76 -27.55 -5.16
N ALA A 632 -18.47 -28.63 -4.43
CA ALA A 632 -18.80 -29.99 -4.85
C ALA A 632 -20.31 -30.25 -4.98
N ASP A 633 -21.11 -29.64 -4.10
CA ASP A 633 -22.53 -29.98 -3.93
C ASP A 633 -23.45 -29.32 -4.97
N LYS A 634 -23.00 -28.25 -5.65
CA LYS A 634 -23.80 -27.54 -6.66
C LYS A 634 -23.96 -28.27 -8.01
N LYS A 635 -23.41 -29.48 -8.17
CA LYS A 635 -23.55 -30.27 -9.41
C LYS A 635 -24.93 -30.90 -9.64
N SER A 636 -25.91 -30.76 -8.73
CA SER A 636 -27.20 -31.46 -8.81
C SER A 636 -28.41 -30.67 -9.35
N ASP A 637 -28.35 -29.34 -9.44
CA ASP A 637 -29.59 -28.55 -9.59
C ASP A 637 -29.77 -27.85 -10.96
N GLN A 638 -28.94 -28.18 -11.96
CA GLN A 638 -29.12 -27.72 -13.33
C GLN A 638 -28.97 -28.88 -14.33
N VAL A 639 -30.02 -29.71 -14.42
CA VAL A 639 -30.35 -30.55 -15.59
C VAL A 639 -31.81 -30.36 -15.93
#